data_AF-A0A8H8RRN7-F1
#
_entry.id   AF-A0A8H8RRN7-F1
#
_cell.length_a   1.000
_cell.length_b   1.000
_cell.length_c   1.000
_cell.angle_alpha   90.00
_cell.angle_beta   90.00
_cell.angle_gamma   90.00
#
_symmetry.space_group_name_H-M   'P 1'
#
loop_
_entity.id
_entity.type
_entity.pdbx_description
1 polymer ?
#
loop_
_entity_poly.entity_id
_entity_poly.type
_entity_poly.pdbx_seq_one_letter_code
_entity_poly.pdbx_strand_id
1 'polypeptide(L)'
;MASSLPYVPVYHTTKAPKQAMQTAQQRPTTRGTTATTDTWTSNGSAHANRQSLSSFPSSRSPSAMSKHSRRPSRSPNPPMIETDRVSDPSSNSKTPSSGISSQHSSLSAPQRYNPEAHSRRKLRSQYPRGDNAENHVEYILVASFDIDKGPIMEHQYPVAITGDEHMLAELMLPDQAHVRNQDWTIFFLHKDTSQEEEEAELKAARRQRRQRRQDRAAGLLDEDDVETEEEAELGDSSGEDSDDSEPEGGEGPPLIYVLNLVNTKQDKTAKRGAVVKAMAICTRHPFLHIYKPLLLLALEEYFKSPHPATLALLYEAVNTMDLSLMPRLSLLERYLLQSSDNKDLFVEKFEQMIQIRMAEDRGEVPEDIATMAESPERRIDLTRIGTKQHVVAHSQYSVPRDTHEFETRVMYNGIPIPIKVPVAISPETVGDFSLIKLIQTFAEPHAKSPQPFTLHPHLTTNGAYTHPVIVLANAILTQKRVIFLGHNRPSGEVAEAVLAACALVSGGILRGFTRHAFPYTDLSKIDDLLKVPGFIAGVTNPTFENHPEWWDVLCDLPTGRMKISTRIEPQPLTEGLANFVQQNPAYANAANAASLAAPVSGDPTGDQAFMGDVLRSIAARHGEGTIRAKWRDWVERFTRIAAAFEETVYGASALYIGVEEAEPGNESVSGHGYVWSDEAAKLRELAGGVSRIEGWRNTRSYFSFKQDLAQLYTFRPLKALDLHHLHDRLRMTKLTPSSSREIYLAMSKYTHSYDEICQLLTVAPESHAGLFYIALGLFHKDKDVRLKVVDLLERISEHEAGRHWWKGLSRFEKLAYFRIKREAEAEMRGRMGVGEDDVLGIMVDRRIS
;
A
#
# COMPACT_ATOMS: atom_id res chain seq x y z
N MET A 1 -14.63 19.30 24.96
CA MET A 1 -14.43 20.69 25.43
C MET A 1 -13.17 21.24 24.77
N ALA A 2 -13.36 22.34 24.02
CA ALA A 2 -12.40 23.35 23.56
C ALA A 2 -10.98 22.96 23.15
N SER A 3 -10.72 23.21 21.86
CA SER A 3 -9.46 23.36 21.15
C SER A 3 -8.52 24.43 21.75
N SER A 4 -7.22 24.19 21.66
CA SER A 4 -6.19 25.23 21.85
C SER A 4 -5.06 25.05 20.83
N LEU A 5 -5.10 25.88 19.77
CA LEU A 5 -3.98 26.15 18.87
C LEU A 5 -2.98 27.08 19.56
N PRO A 6 -1.66 26.97 19.33
CA PRO A 6 -0.72 28.01 19.72
C PRO A 6 -0.47 29.03 18.59
N TYR A 7 -0.54 30.27 19.04
CA TYR A 7 -0.37 31.57 18.39
C TYR A 7 1.10 31.87 18.00
N VAL A 8 1.31 32.46 16.82
CA VAL A 8 2.60 32.95 16.31
C VAL A 8 2.74 34.47 16.61
N PRO A 9 3.87 34.95 17.16
CA PRO A 9 4.06 36.39 17.37
C PRO A 9 4.69 37.08 16.16
N VAL A 10 4.02 38.16 15.75
CA VAL A 10 4.48 39.18 14.80
C VAL A 10 5.51 40.09 15.47
N TYR A 11 6.65 40.35 14.83
CA TYR A 11 7.55 41.45 15.19
C TYR A 11 7.72 42.46 14.06
N HIS A 12 7.60 43.72 14.46
CA HIS A 12 7.62 44.92 13.64
C HIS A 12 9.01 45.28 13.09
N THR A 13 8.93 46.02 12.00
CA THR A 13 9.95 46.71 11.20
C THR A 13 10.83 47.69 11.97
N THR A 14 12.13 47.70 11.67
CA THR A 14 13.01 48.86 11.92
C THR A 14 13.90 49.17 10.72
N LYS A 15 13.91 50.46 10.35
CA LYS A 15 14.57 51.08 9.20
C LYS A 15 16.09 51.15 9.31
N ALA A 16 16.75 51.08 8.16
CA ALA A 16 18.17 51.33 7.93
C ALA A 16 18.61 52.80 8.11
N PRO A 17 19.92 53.05 8.16
CA PRO A 17 20.50 54.24 7.54
C PRO A 17 21.58 53.91 6.48
N LYS A 18 21.66 54.80 5.48
CA LYS A 18 22.60 54.82 4.35
C LYS A 18 23.90 55.55 4.70
N GLN A 19 25.01 55.13 4.10
CA GLN A 19 26.16 55.89 3.56
C GLN A 19 27.19 54.87 3.01
N ALA A 20 28.12 55.10 2.09
CA ALA A 20 28.25 55.84 0.83
C ALA A 20 29.73 55.64 0.37
N MET A 21 29.97 55.22 -0.90
CA MET A 21 31.20 55.43 -1.75
C MET A 21 32.60 54.98 -1.24
N GLN A 22 33.37 54.19 -2.03
CA GLN A 22 34.23 54.62 -3.16
C GLN A 22 35.32 53.56 -3.57
N THR A 23 35.32 53.21 -4.87
CA THR A 23 36.43 53.05 -5.86
C THR A 23 37.66 52.10 -5.77
N ALA A 24 37.92 51.52 -6.97
CA ALA A 24 39.20 51.22 -7.68
C ALA A 24 39.88 49.85 -7.47
N GLN A 25 39.81 48.92 -8.45
CA GLN A 25 40.68 48.71 -9.64
C GLN A 25 41.87 47.75 -9.38
N GLN A 26 41.96 46.62 -10.10
CA GLN A 26 42.92 46.40 -11.21
C GLN A 26 42.84 44.96 -11.80
N ARG A 27 43.15 44.92 -13.10
CA ARG A 27 43.19 43.81 -14.09
C ARG A 27 44.61 43.19 -14.14
N PRO A 28 44.90 42.05 -14.82
CA PRO A 28 45.04 41.93 -16.30
C PRO A 28 44.50 40.60 -16.90
N THR A 29 43.91 40.46 -18.12
CA THR A 29 44.42 40.49 -19.53
C THR A 29 45.61 39.55 -19.80
N THR A 30 45.73 38.68 -20.84
CA THR A 30 45.09 38.53 -22.17
C THR A 30 45.68 37.30 -22.92
N ARG A 31 44.90 36.74 -23.89
CA ARG A 31 45.27 36.09 -25.20
C ARG A 31 46.23 34.87 -25.20
N GLY A 32 46.12 33.86 -26.06
CA GLY A 32 45.34 33.60 -27.28
C GLY A 32 46.19 32.78 -28.29
N THR A 33 45.54 32.17 -29.29
CA THR A 33 46.03 31.60 -30.58
C THR A 33 46.48 30.12 -30.71
N THR A 34 45.57 29.31 -31.30
CA THR A 34 45.66 28.48 -32.54
C THR A 34 46.95 27.72 -32.93
N ALA A 35 46.84 26.42 -33.23
CA ALA A 35 46.99 25.84 -34.59
C ALA A 35 46.97 24.29 -34.60
N THR A 36 46.52 23.77 -35.74
CA THR A 36 46.34 22.40 -36.26
C THR A 36 47.63 21.61 -36.55
N THR A 37 47.60 20.26 -36.49
CA THR A 37 47.77 19.29 -37.63
C THR A 37 48.10 17.86 -37.15
N ASP A 38 47.24 16.92 -37.58
CA ASP A 38 47.49 15.63 -38.26
C ASP A 38 48.54 14.56 -37.85
N THR A 39 48.10 13.33 -38.17
CA THR A 39 48.80 12.11 -38.65
C THR A 39 49.21 10.98 -37.68
N TRP A 40 48.37 9.93 -37.73
CA TRP A 40 48.64 8.56 -38.25
C TRP A 40 49.35 7.45 -37.41
N THR A 41 48.67 6.29 -37.43
CA THR A 41 49.15 4.88 -37.51
C THR A 41 49.82 4.29 -36.27
N SER A 42 49.74 2.99 -35.95
CA SER A 42 48.95 1.83 -36.39
C SER A 42 49.35 0.62 -35.52
N ASN A 43 48.45 -0.36 -35.40
CA ASN A 43 48.68 -1.81 -35.23
C ASN A 43 49.32 -2.37 -33.95
N GLY A 44 48.77 -3.52 -33.53
CA GLY A 44 49.61 -4.57 -32.93
C GLY A 44 49.01 -5.52 -31.89
N SER A 45 47.88 -6.17 -32.18
CA SER A 45 47.58 -7.60 -31.92
C SER A 45 48.23 -8.40 -30.77
N ALA A 46 47.33 -9.10 -30.03
CA ALA A 46 47.30 -10.55 -29.75
C ALA A 46 47.81 -11.13 -28.40
N HIS A 47 46.84 -11.78 -27.73
CA HIS A 47 46.81 -13.10 -27.06
C HIS A 47 48.00 -13.62 -26.25
N ALA A 48 47.75 -14.09 -25.01
CA ALA A 48 47.68 -15.54 -24.68
C ALA A 48 47.44 -15.84 -23.18
N ASN A 49 46.49 -16.75 -22.94
CA ASN A 49 46.45 -17.89 -22.01
C ASN A 49 46.89 -17.82 -20.52
N ARG A 50 45.91 -18.17 -19.65
CA ARG A 50 45.85 -19.37 -18.77
C ARG A 50 47.16 -19.84 -18.09
N GLN A 51 47.20 -19.93 -16.76
CA GLN A 51 46.84 -21.13 -15.95
C GLN A 51 47.20 -20.97 -14.45
N SER A 52 46.50 -21.79 -13.66
CA SER A 52 46.50 -22.09 -12.22
C SER A 52 47.82 -22.57 -11.59
N LEU A 53 47.99 -22.41 -10.26
CA LEU A 53 47.95 -23.49 -9.24
C LEU A 53 48.48 -23.05 -7.86
N SER A 54 47.94 -23.74 -6.86
CA SER A 54 48.17 -23.73 -5.39
C SER A 54 49.58 -24.09 -4.90
N SER A 55 49.93 -23.66 -3.68
CA SER A 55 50.54 -24.53 -2.64
C SER A 55 50.70 -23.85 -1.27
N PHE A 56 50.37 -24.60 -0.21
CA PHE A 56 50.69 -24.36 1.21
C PHE A 56 52.21 -24.55 1.48
N PRO A 57 52.73 -24.08 2.64
CA PRO A 57 52.91 -25.00 3.78
C PRO A 57 52.73 -24.37 5.19
N SER A 58 52.70 -25.29 6.17
CA SER A 58 52.40 -25.20 7.60
C SER A 58 53.56 -24.71 8.50
N SER A 59 53.27 -24.23 9.72
CA SER A 59 53.65 -24.94 10.98
C SER A 59 53.45 -24.14 12.30
N ARG A 60 52.82 -24.85 13.27
CA ARG A 60 53.07 -24.96 14.72
C ARG A 60 52.85 -23.77 15.68
N SER A 61 51.90 -23.99 16.60
CA SER A 61 51.80 -23.43 17.97
C SER A 61 52.66 -24.23 18.97
N PRO A 62 52.88 -23.71 20.20
CA PRO A 62 52.12 -24.26 21.34
C PRO A 62 51.74 -23.24 22.44
N SER A 63 50.51 -23.44 22.96
CA SER A 63 50.07 -23.47 24.37
C SER A 63 50.56 -22.43 25.41
N ALA A 64 49.59 -21.72 26.03
CA ALA A 64 49.58 -21.43 27.47
C ALA A 64 48.16 -21.14 27.97
N MET A 65 47.69 -21.94 28.94
CA MET A 65 46.41 -21.82 29.63
C MET A 65 46.51 -20.94 30.89
N SER A 66 45.47 -20.09 31.03
CA SER A 66 44.70 -19.71 32.24
C SER A 66 45.36 -19.45 33.60
N LYS A 67 45.05 -18.27 34.16
CA LYS A 67 44.98 -18.01 35.61
C LYS A 67 43.61 -17.46 36.02
N HIS A 68 43.31 -17.71 37.29
CA HIS A 68 42.06 -17.67 38.06
C HIS A 68 41.28 -16.35 38.21
N SER A 69 39.95 -16.49 38.25
CA SER A 69 38.97 -16.08 39.29
C SER A 69 39.15 -14.78 40.08
N ARG A 70 38.09 -13.94 40.11
CA ARG A 70 37.46 -13.38 41.34
C ARG A 70 36.07 -12.75 41.06
N ARG A 71 35.17 -12.90 42.04
CA ARG A 71 33.73 -12.55 42.14
C ARG A 71 33.47 -11.04 42.45
N PRO A 72 32.19 -10.56 42.42
CA PRO A 72 31.80 -9.15 42.32
C PRO A 72 31.52 -8.44 43.66
N SER A 73 31.40 -7.10 43.58
CA SER A 73 31.02 -6.18 44.67
C SER A 73 29.52 -5.82 44.67
N ARG A 74 29.04 -5.33 45.82
CA ARG A 74 27.64 -5.28 46.29
C ARG A 74 27.28 -3.83 46.71
N SER A 75 26.10 -3.32 46.30
CA SER A 75 25.16 -2.36 46.97
C SER A 75 25.64 -0.90 47.28
N PRO A 76 24.78 0.15 47.51
CA PRO A 76 23.52 0.14 48.31
C PRO A 76 22.33 1.08 47.95
N ASN A 77 21.12 0.71 48.43
CA ASN A 77 19.93 1.58 48.63
C ASN A 77 19.97 2.27 50.02
N PRO A 78 19.19 3.37 50.23
CA PRO A 78 18.29 3.46 51.41
C PRO A 78 16.99 4.33 51.16
N PRO A 79 16.12 4.65 52.15
CA PRO A 79 15.13 3.78 52.80
C PRO A 79 13.68 4.38 52.91
N MET A 80 12.73 3.58 53.42
CA MET A 80 11.35 3.97 53.81
C MET A 80 11.28 4.63 55.19
N ILE A 81 10.28 5.50 55.42
CA ILE A 81 9.81 5.98 56.73
C ILE A 81 8.27 5.90 56.76
N GLU A 82 7.74 5.38 57.86
CA GLU A 82 6.32 5.21 58.19
C GLU A 82 6.09 5.77 59.61
N THR A 83 5.04 6.58 59.83
CA THR A 83 4.49 6.88 61.17
C THR A 83 2.98 7.20 61.14
N ASP A 84 2.26 6.33 61.85
CA ASP A 84 0.93 6.30 62.49
C ASP A 84 -0.01 7.53 62.68
N ARG A 85 -1.31 7.25 62.43
CA ARG A 85 -2.56 7.41 63.24
C ARG A 85 -3.15 8.79 63.61
N VAL A 86 -4.44 9.02 63.27
CA VAL A 86 -5.65 9.19 64.15
C VAL A 86 -6.94 9.15 63.29
N SER A 87 -8.07 8.74 63.89
CA SER A 87 -9.26 8.03 63.38
C SER A 87 -10.55 8.85 63.07
N ASP A 88 -11.29 8.42 62.02
CA ASP A 88 -12.76 8.14 61.85
C ASP A 88 -13.92 9.16 62.15
N PRO A 89 -15.19 8.98 61.64
CA PRO A 89 -15.70 8.11 60.53
C PRO A 89 -16.85 8.68 59.60
N SER A 90 -17.20 7.86 58.58
CA SER A 90 -18.45 7.73 57.74
C SER A 90 -18.57 8.52 56.42
N SER A 91 -18.99 7.99 55.25
CA SER A 91 -19.48 6.67 54.81
C SER A 91 -19.50 6.54 53.25
N ASN A 92 -19.37 5.29 52.75
CA ASN A 92 -19.78 4.75 51.44
C ASN A 92 -18.83 4.85 50.21
N SER A 93 -18.01 3.81 50.00
CA SER A 93 -17.72 3.29 48.65
C SER A 93 -17.41 1.78 48.68
N LYS A 94 -17.85 1.11 47.61
CA LYS A 94 -18.02 -0.34 47.48
C LYS A 94 -16.69 -1.09 47.31
N THR A 95 -16.67 -2.28 47.88
CA THR A 95 -15.63 -3.31 47.89
C THR A 95 -15.35 -3.95 46.53
N PRO A 96 -14.09 -4.31 46.20
CA PRO A 96 -13.76 -5.38 45.28
C PRO A 96 -13.59 -6.69 46.07
N SER A 97 -14.44 -7.70 45.81
CA SER A 97 -14.25 -9.04 46.38
C SER A 97 -13.45 -9.91 45.43
N SER A 98 -12.34 -10.41 45.93
CA SER A 98 -11.52 -11.48 45.41
C SER A 98 -12.30 -12.80 45.24
N GLY A 99 -12.08 -13.49 44.13
CA GLY A 99 -12.67 -14.79 43.81
C GLY A 99 -11.78 -15.57 42.84
N ILE A 100 -10.83 -16.30 43.42
CA ILE A 100 -10.04 -17.42 42.92
C ILE A 100 -10.55 -18.04 41.59
N SER A 101 -9.79 -17.90 40.50
CA SER A 101 -9.97 -18.73 39.30
C SER A 101 -9.30 -20.08 39.53
N SER A 102 -10.11 -21.09 39.80
CA SER A 102 -9.66 -22.47 39.95
C SER A 102 -9.22 -23.02 38.61
N GLN A 103 -7.91 -23.22 38.49
CA GLN A 103 -7.30 -24.18 37.58
C GLN A 103 -7.88 -25.58 37.89
N HIS A 104 -8.61 -26.15 36.94
CA HIS A 104 -8.65 -27.60 36.79
C HIS A 104 -8.61 -27.93 35.30
N SER A 105 -7.52 -28.61 34.94
CA SER A 105 -7.30 -29.25 33.67
C SER A 105 -8.37 -30.30 33.38
N SER A 106 -9.02 -30.19 32.23
CA SER A 106 -9.55 -31.34 31.52
C SER A 106 -9.08 -31.25 30.07
N LEU A 107 -8.31 -32.26 29.68
CA LEU A 107 -7.76 -32.54 28.35
C LEU A 107 -8.73 -32.11 27.25
N SER A 108 -8.47 -30.94 26.65
CA SER A 108 -9.18 -30.53 25.45
C SER A 108 -8.59 -31.31 24.28
N ALA A 109 -9.44 -32.02 23.55
CA ALA A 109 -9.08 -32.64 22.28
C ALA A 109 -8.39 -31.60 21.37
N PRO A 110 -7.47 -32.01 20.47
CA PRO A 110 -6.88 -31.07 19.52
C PRO A 110 -8.01 -30.38 18.76
N GLN A 111 -8.08 -29.05 18.85
CA GLN A 111 -9.02 -28.22 18.08
C GLN A 111 -8.85 -28.61 16.62
N ARG A 112 -9.83 -29.37 16.10
CA ARG A 112 -9.87 -29.71 14.68
C ARG A 112 -10.08 -28.41 13.92
N TYR A 113 -9.33 -28.23 12.84
CA TYR A 113 -9.60 -27.20 11.85
C TYR A 113 -11.09 -27.32 11.47
N ASN A 114 -11.87 -26.29 11.81
CA ASN A 114 -13.24 -26.19 11.38
C ASN A 114 -13.27 -25.25 10.17
N PRO A 115 -13.32 -25.77 8.93
CA PRO A 115 -13.45 -24.94 7.75
C PRO A 115 -14.70 -24.05 7.80
N GLU A 116 -15.72 -24.40 8.60
CA GLU A 116 -16.95 -23.62 8.82
C GLU A 116 -16.82 -22.55 9.91
N ALA A 117 -15.67 -22.42 10.58
CA ALA A 117 -15.41 -21.29 11.48
C ALA A 117 -15.04 -20.03 10.67
N HIS A 118 -15.82 -19.74 9.64
CA HIS A 118 -15.77 -18.45 8.96
C HIS A 118 -16.09 -17.36 9.99
N SER A 119 -15.33 -16.28 9.98
CA SER A 119 -15.86 -15.01 10.48
C SER A 119 -17.24 -14.83 9.82
N ARG A 120 -18.29 -14.55 10.61
CA ARG A 120 -19.69 -14.44 10.14
C ARG A 120 -19.93 -13.29 9.14
N ARG A 121 -18.90 -12.80 8.47
CA ARG A 121 -18.99 -11.86 7.35
C ARG A 121 -19.61 -12.59 6.16
N LYS A 122 -20.93 -12.48 6.05
CA LYS A 122 -21.68 -12.91 4.87
C LYS A 122 -21.01 -12.33 3.62
N LEU A 123 -20.73 -13.18 2.62
CA LEU A 123 -20.24 -12.72 1.33
C LEU A 123 -21.25 -11.73 0.74
N ARG A 124 -20.76 -10.57 0.29
CA ARG A 124 -21.56 -9.48 -0.24
C ARG A 124 -20.92 -8.91 -1.49
N SER A 125 -21.72 -8.21 -2.29
CA SER A 125 -21.23 -7.44 -3.41
C SER A 125 -20.42 -6.23 -2.94
N GLN A 126 -19.36 -5.88 -3.67
CA GLN A 126 -18.68 -4.60 -3.54
C GLN A 126 -19.57 -3.44 -3.99
N TYR A 127 -20.42 -3.66 -5.00
CA TYR A 127 -21.32 -2.65 -5.58
C TYR A 127 -22.74 -3.22 -5.68
N PRO A 128 -23.55 -3.15 -4.61
CA PRO A 128 -24.91 -3.69 -4.59
C PRO A 128 -25.84 -2.94 -5.56
N ARG A 129 -26.95 -3.59 -5.96
CA ARG A 129 -28.03 -2.96 -6.76
C ARG A 129 -29.07 -2.28 -5.86
N GLY A 130 -29.84 -1.35 -6.43
CA GLY A 130 -31.04 -0.77 -5.82
C GLY A 130 -30.82 0.61 -5.21
N ASP A 131 -31.73 1.05 -4.34
CA ASP A 131 -31.76 2.41 -3.78
C ASP A 131 -30.53 2.77 -2.91
N ASN A 132 -29.75 1.76 -2.51
CA ASN A 132 -28.48 1.93 -1.77
C ASN A 132 -27.24 1.93 -2.69
N ALA A 133 -27.40 1.88 -4.02
CA ALA A 133 -26.27 1.90 -4.95
C ALA A 133 -25.74 3.32 -5.14
N GLU A 134 -24.46 3.53 -4.82
CA GLU A 134 -23.78 4.79 -5.16
C GLU A 134 -23.58 4.89 -6.67
N ASN A 135 -23.79 6.09 -7.22
CA ASN A 135 -23.54 6.36 -8.63
C ASN A 135 -22.05 6.13 -8.96
N HIS A 136 -21.78 5.48 -10.09
CA HIS A 136 -20.43 5.31 -10.60
C HIS A 136 -19.79 6.64 -11.06
N VAL A 137 -20.60 7.54 -11.61
CA VAL A 137 -20.19 8.87 -12.09
C VAL A 137 -21.10 9.93 -11.50
N GLU A 138 -20.50 10.98 -10.97
CA GLU A 138 -21.22 12.10 -10.36
C GLU A 138 -21.54 13.21 -11.37
N TYR A 139 -20.57 13.55 -12.22
CA TYR A 139 -20.70 14.64 -13.18
C TYR A 139 -20.08 14.30 -14.53
N ILE A 140 -20.66 14.89 -15.58
CA ILE A 140 -20.08 14.98 -16.91
C ILE A 140 -19.98 16.44 -17.28
N LEU A 141 -18.77 16.85 -17.65
CA LEU A 141 -18.43 18.24 -17.97
C LEU A 141 -18.01 18.36 -19.43
N VAL A 142 -18.36 19.47 -20.06
CA VAL A 142 -17.91 19.80 -21.41
C VAL A 142 -17.39 21.23 -21.42
N ALA A 143 -16.15 21.40 -21.88
CA ALA A 143 -15.52 22.70 -22.06
C ALA A 143 -15.17 22.93 -23.54
N SER A 144 -15.14 24.19 -23.96
CA SER A 144 -14.66 24.57 -25.29
C SER A 144 -13.83 25.83 -25.24
N PHE A 145 -13.07 26.05 -26.31
CA PHE A 145 -12.23 27.23 -26.45
C PHE A 145 -12.96 28.32 -27.26
N ASP A 146 -13.28 29.43 -26.60
CA ASP A 146 -13.77 30.65 -27.23
C ASP A 146 -12.59 31.59 -27.54
N ILE A 147 -12.64 32.28 -28.68
CA ILE A 147 -11.54 33.13 -29.14
C ILE A 147 -11.44 34.43 -28.35
N ASP A 148 -12.58 34.95 -27.91
CA ASP A 148 -12.69 36.24 -27.24
C ASP A 148 -12.62 36.05 -25.72
N LYS A 149 -13.16 34.94 -25.20
CA LYS A 149 -13.25 34.65 -23.77
C LYS A 149 -12.23 33.63 -23.25
N GLY A 150 -11.57 32.87 -24.12
CA GLY A 150 -10.70 31.78 -23.72
C GLY A 150 -11.48 30.50 -23.38
N PRO A 151 -10.94 29.63 -22.51
CA PRO A 151 -11.62 28.42 -22.03
C PRO A 151 -12.96 28.73 -21.35
N ILE A 152 -14.03 28.08 -21.79
CA ILE A 152 -15.36 28.21 -21.20
C ILE A 152 -15.99 26.85 -20.94
N MET A 153 -16.79 26.74 -19.88
CA MET A 153 -17.64 25.59 -19.62
C MET A 153 -18.90 25.69 -20.50
N GLU A 154 -19.13 24.74 -21.42
CA GLU A 154 -20.31 24.73 -22.30
C GLU A 154 -21.51 24.09 -21.60
N HIS A 155 -21.36 22.85 -21.15
CA HIS A 155 -22.45 22.02 -20.62
C HIS A 155 -21.98 21.18 -19.45
N GLN A 156 -22.90 20.96 -18.51
CA GLN A 156 -22.68 20.18 -17.30
C GLN A 156 -23.92 19.31 -17.07
N TYR A 157 -23.73 18.09 -16.57
CA TYR A 157 -24.80 17.16 -16.26
C TYR A 157 -24.40 16.30 -15.05
N PRO A 158 -25.34 15.95 -14.13
CA PRO A 158 -26.76 16.29 -14.11
C PRO A 158 -27.05 17.68 -13.55
N VAL A 159 -26.16 18.22 -12.73
CA VAL A 159 -26.26 19.54 -12.09
C VAL A 159 -24.95 20.29 -12.33
N ALA A 160 -25.01 21.62 -12.34
CA ALA A 160 -23.81 22.45 -12.38
C ALA A 160 -22.94 22.20 -11.14
N ILE A 161 -21.64 22.05 -11.35
CA ILE A 161 -20.68 21.85 -10.27
C ILE A 161 -20.47 23.15 -9.49
N THR A 162 -20.32 23.05 -8.19
CA THR A 162 -19.94 24.18 -7.32
C THR A 162 -18.45 24.48 -7.48
N GLY A 163 -18.10 25.73 -7.79
CA GLY A 163 -16.71 26.17 -7.92
C GLY A 163 -16.52 27.21 -9.02
N ASP A 164 -15.27 27.54 -9.33
CA ASP A 164 -14.92 28.43 -10.44
C ASP A 164 -14.95 27.65 -11.77
N GLU A 165 -16.02 27.84 -12.54
CA GLU A 165 -16.22 27.22 -13.86
C GLU A 165 -15.09 27.56 -14.85
N HIS A 166 -14.52 28.76 -14.75
CA HIS A 166 -13.44 29.19 -15.63
C HIS A 166 -12.16 28.40 -15.33
N MET A 167 -11.80 28.27 -14.05
CA MET A 167 -10.65 27.46 -13.65
C MET A 167 -10.79 25.97 -14.00
N LEU A 168 -12.02 25.44 -13.99
CA LEU A 168 -12.28 24.07 -14.44
C LEU A 168 -12.10 23.93 -15.95
N ALA A 169 -12.60 24.90 -16.73
CA ALA A 169 -12.44 24.92 -18.17
C ALA A 169 -10.96 25.04 -18.59
N GLU A 170 -10.15 25.82 -17.87
CA GLU A 170 -8.69 25.91 -18.08
C GLU A 170 -8.01 24.55 -17.88
N LEU A 171 -8.28 23.84 -16.78
CA LEU A 171 -7.73 22.51 -16.54
C LEU A 171 -8.18 21.48 -17.59
N MET A 172 -9.41 21.61 -18.10
CA MET A 172 -9.94 20.73 -19.15
C MET A 172 -9.32 21.00 -20.53
N LEU A 173 -8.71 22.17 -20.75
CA LEU A 173 -8.12 22.56 -22.03
C LEU A 173 -6.64 22.90 -21.83
N PRO A 174 -5.78 21.88 -21.64
CA PRO A 174 -4.39 22.08 -21.26
C PRO A 174 -3.61 22.86 -22.32
N ASP A 175 -2.56 23.54 -21.88
CA ASP A 175 -1.66 24.29 -22.74
C ASP A 175 -1.15 23.43 -23.90
N GLN A 176 -1.18 24.00 -25.12
CA GLN A 176 -0.83 23.33 -26.39
C GLN A 176 -1.77 22.20 -26.85
N ALA A 177 -2.97 22.01 -26.27
CA ALA A 177 -3.93 21.01 -26.75
C ALA A 177 -4.30 21.19 -28.24
N HIS A 178 -4.35 22.44 -28.72
CA HIS A 178 -4.67 22.79 -30.11
C HIS A 178 -3.63 22.31 -31.16
N VAL A 179 -2.42 21.94 -30.73
CA VAL A 179 -1.36 21.42 -31.62
C VAL A 179 -1.52 19.91 -31.86
N ARG A 180 -2.40 19.26 -31.09
CA ARG A 180 -2.65 17.81 -31.14
C ARG A 180 -4.09 17.55 -31.56
N ASN A 181 -4.31 16.43 -32.25
CA ASN A 181 -5.65 15.97 -32.58
C ASN A 181 -6.41 15.54 -31.32
N GLN A 182 -5.71 14.91 -30.38
CA GLN A 182 -6.27 14.41 -29.15
C GLN A 182 -5.24 14.53 -28.01
N ASP A 183 -5.71 14.84 -26.81
CA ASP A 183 -4.92 14.77 -25.58
C ASP A 183 -5.81 14.29 -24.42
N TRP A 184 -5.22 13.54 -23.50
CA TRP A 184 -5.89 13.03 -22.29
C TRP A 184 -5.34 13.78 -21.09
N THR A 185 -6.18 14.07 -20.09
CA THR A 185 -5.73 14.65 -18.82
C THR A 185 -6.45 14.01 -17.66
N ILE A 186 -5.78 14.05 -16.51
CA ILE A 186 -6.37 13.69 -15.22
C ILE A 186 -6.11 14.86 -14.29
N PHE A 187 -7.14 15.27 -13.56
CA PHE A 187 -7.01 16.21 -12.44
C PHE A 187 -8.01 15.85 -11.37
N PHE A 188 -7.78 16.35 -10.16
CA PHE A 188 -8.59 16.03 -8.99
C PHE A 188 -9.41 17.24 -8.57
N LEU A 189 -10.63 16.99 -8.11
CA LEU A 189 -11.48 18.00 -7.49
C LEU A 189 -11.55 17.72 -6.00
N HIS A 190 -11.18 18.74 -5.22
CA HIS A 190 -11.35 18.76 -3.77
C HIS A 190 -12.72 19.39 -3.49
N LYS A 191 -13.69 18.58 -3.06
CA LYS A 191 -15.00 19.09 -2.67
C LYS A 191 -14.86 19.81 -1.31
N ASP A 192 -15.49 20.98 -1.17
CA ASP A 192 -15.43 21.76 0.06
C ASP A 192 -15.87 20.90 1.26
N THR A 193 -15.03 20.81 2.28
CA THR A 193 -15.23 19.96 3.48
C THR A 193 -16.54 20.23 4.23
N SER A 194 -17.10 21.43 4.08
CA SER A 194 -18.28 21.87 4.84
C SER A 194 -19.55 21.05 4.62
N GLN A 195 -19.88 20.66 3.38
CA GLN A 195 -21.13 19.92 3.09
C GLN A 195 -21.06 18.45 3.51
N GLU A 196 -19.87 17.85 3.47
CA GLU A 196 -19.69 16.44 3.82
C GLU A 196 -19.30 16.22 5.28
N GLU A 197 -18.70 17.21 5.97
CA GLU A 197 -18.66 17.21 7.44
C GLU A 197 -20.07 17.13 8.02
N GLU A 198 -21.02 17.88 7.44
CA GLU A 198 -22.44 17.82 7.82
C GLU A 198 -23.05 16.42 7.51
N GLU A 199 -22.74 15.81 6.36
CA GLU A 199 -23.20 14.46 6.01
C GLU A 199 -22.56 13.36 6.89
N ALA A 200 -21.28 13.51 7.24
CA ALA A 200 -20.54 12.60 8.11
C ALA A 200 -21.02 12.71 9.56
N GLU A 201 -21.29 13.91 10.05
CA GLU A 201 -21.94 14.15 11.35
C GLU A 201 -23.33 13.53 11.39
N LEU A 202 -24.13 13.67 10.32
CA LEU A 202 -25.43 13.01 10.19
C LEU A 202 -25.31 11.48 10.20
N LYS A 203 -24.34 10.89 9.51
CA LYS A 203 -24.08 9.44 9.53
C LYS A 203 -23.60 8.97 10.91
N ALA A 204 -22.72 9.72 11.57
CA ALA A 204 -22.24 9.43 12.92
C ALA A 204 -23.38 9.52 13.95
N ALA A 205 -24.26 10.52 13.83
CA ALA A 205 -25.45 10.66 14.66
C ALA A 205 -26.43 9.50 14.45
N ARG A 206 -26.67 9.09 13.20
CA ARG A 206 -27.47 7.88 12.87
C ARG A 206 -26.85 6.62 13.50
N ARG A 207 -25.52 6.49 13.47
CA ARG A 207 -24.79 5.35 14.07
C ARG A 207 -24.95 5.33 15.60
N GLN A 208 -24.74 6.47 16.27
CA GLN A 208 -24.95 6.58 17.72
C GLN A 208 -26.39 6.25 18.11
N ARG A 209 -27.37 6.69 17.31
CA ARG A 209 -28.79 6.40 17.54
C ARG A 209 -29.11 4.91 17.41
N ARG A 210 -28.53 4.24 16.41
CA ARG A 210 -28.69 2.79 16.22
C ARG A 210 -28.03 1.99 17.33
N GLN A 211 -26.82 2.39 17.74
CA GLN A 211 -26.10 1.74 18.84
C GLN A 211 -26.86 1.89 20.17
N ARG A 212 -27.38 3.08 20.49
CA ARG A 212 -28.26 3.30 21.65
C ARG A 212 -29.51 2.41 21.63
N ARG A 213 -30.18 2.27 20.47
CA ARG A 213 -31.33 1.37 20.34
C ARG A 213 -30.94 -0.10 20.59
N GLN A 214 -29.77 -0.52 20.10
CA GLN A 214 -29.27 -1.87 20.28
C GLN A 214 -28.87 -2.15 21.73
N ASP A 215 -28.22 -1.19 22.41
CA ASP A 215 -27.88 -1.27 23.83
C ASP A 215 -29.14 -1.28 24.72
N ARG A 216 -30.18 -0.53 24.35
CA ARG A 216 -31.51 -0.58 25.02
C ARG A 216 -32.18 -1.94 24.83
N ALA A 217 -32.16 -2.49 23.61
CA ALA A 217 -32.69 -3.83 23.33
C ALA A 217 -31.91 -4.95 24.05
N ALA A 218 -30.62 -4.73 24.30
CA ALA A 218 -29.76 -5.63 25.07
C ALA A 218 -29.88 -5.43 26.60
N GLY A 219 -30.70 -4.49 27.08
CA GLY A 219 -30.90 -4.22 28.50
C GLY A 219 -29.70 -3.57 29.19
N LEU A 220 -28.84 -2.87 28.44
CA LEU A 220 -27.63 -2.20 28.93
C LEU A 220 -27.85 -0.73 29.34
N LEU A 221 -29.08 -0.22 29.20
CA LEU A 221 -29.50 1.15 29.54
C LEU A 221 -30.71 1.11 30.49
N ASP A 222 -30.72 1.96 31.51
CA ASP A 222 -31.81 2.08 32.49
C ASP A 222 -33.07 2.73 31.87
N GLU A 223 -34.27 2.33 32.35
CA GLU A 223 -35.58 2.75 31.79
C GLU A 223 -35.92 4.25 31.98
N ASP A 224 -35.10 5.01 32.71
CA ASP A 224 -35.36 6.42 33.08
C ASP A 224 -34.67 7.46 32.17
N ASP A 225 -34.00 7.07 31.08
CA ASP A 225 -33.46 8.02 30.10
C ASP A 225 -34.59 8.61 29.23
N VAL A 226 -35.05 9.81 29.62
CA VAL A 226 -36.15 10.55 29.00
C VAL A 226 -35.82 10.93 27.54
N GLU A 227 -36.66 10.45 26.61
CA GLU A 227 -36.63 10.84 25.20
C GLU A 227 -36.88 12.35 25.05
N THR A 228 -36.00 13.04 24.32
CA THR A 228 -36.28 14.43 23.91
C THR A 228 -37.15 14.37 22.65
N GLU A 229 -38.28 15.09 22.64
CA GLU A 229 -39.36 15.00 21.63
C GLU A 229 -38.94 15.32 20.17
N GLU A 230 -37.68 15.68 19.90
CA GLU A 230 -37.17 15.93 18.54
C GLU A 230 -36.85 14.63 17.75
N GLU A 231 -36.96 13.46 18.38
CA GLU A 231 -36.56 12.18 17.79
C GLU A 231 -37.63 11.48 16.90
N ALA A 232 -38.87 11.96 16.87
CA ALA A 232 -40.00 11.20 16.30
C ALA A 232 -40.34 11.47 14.82
N GLU A 233 -39.77 12.48 14.16
CA GLU A 233 -40.32 12.98 12.87
C GLU A 233 -39.62 12.54 11.56
N LEU A 234 -38.62 11.65 11.58
CA LEU A 234 -37.99 11.17 10.34
C LEU A 234 -38.23 9.67 10.12
N GLY A 235 -39.03 9.37 9.10
CA GLY A 235 -39.46 8.04 8.70
C GLY A 235 -38.31 7.04 8.51
N ASP A 236 -38.54 5.85 9.05
CA ASP A 236 -37.63 4.70 9.07
C ASP A 236 -37.58 4.03 7.70
N SER A 237 -36.43 4.14 7.01
CA SER A 237 -36.10 3.21 5.93
C SER A 237 -35.28 2.08 6.54
N SER A 238 -35.93 0.94 6.74
CA SER A 238 -35.38 -0.27 7.34
C SER A 238 -34.35 -0.92 6.40
N GLY A 239 -33.11 -0.42 6.40
CA GLY A 239 -31.96 -1.08 5.80
C GLY A 239 -31.11 -1.76 6.88
N GLU A 240 -31.05 -3.10 6.86
CA GLU A 240 -30.14 -3.89 7.70
C GLU A 240 -28.67 -3.73 7.26
N ASP A 241 -28.09 -2.53 7.38
CA ASP A 241 -26.65 -2.35 7.18
C ASP A 241 -25.91 -2.85 8.42
N SER A 242 -25.69 -4.16 8.52
CA SER A 242 -24.70 -4.71 9.47
C SER A 242 -23.34 -4.10 9.15
N ASP A 243 -22.91 -3.16 9.99
CA ASP A 243 -21.69 -2.34 9.95
C ASP A 243 -20.43 -3.17 10.28
N ASP A 244 -20.24 -4.28 9.55
CA ASP A 244 -19.05 -5.14 9.62
C ASP A 244 -18.01 -4.76 8.55
N SER A 245 -18.24 -3.68 7.82
CA SER A 245 -17.33 -3.19 6.78
C SER A 245 -16.08 -2.58 7.41
N GLU A 246 -14.92 -3.15 7.08
CA GLU A 246 -13.63 -2.53 7.38
C GLU A 246 -13.60 -1.10 6.80
N PRO A 247 -13.23 -0.09 7.60
CA PRO A 247 -13.19 1.27 7.13
C PRO A 247 -12.20 1.37 5.97
N GLU A 248 -12.65 1.89 4.83
CA GLU A 248 -11.73 2.39 3.82
C GLU A 248 -11.04 3.61 4.42
N GLY A 249 -9.85 3.41 5.00
CA GLY A 249 -9.06 4.46 5.62
C GLY A 249 -8.85 5.62 4.66
N GLY A 250 -9.63 6.69 4.82
CA GLY A 250 -9.55 7.95 4.07
C GLY A 250 -9.40 9.13 5.02
N GLU A 251 -8.41 10.00 4.80
CA GLU A 251 -8.22 11.22 5.60
C GLU A 251 -9.03 12.36 4.98
N GLY A 252 -10.26 12.60 5.44
CA GLY A 252 -11.15 13.63 4.88
C GLY A 252 -12.02 13.14 3.70
N PRO A 253 -12.80 14.04 3.07
CA PRO A 253 -13.81 13.68 2.07
C PRO A 253 -13.19 12.96 0.86
N PRO A 254 -13.92 12.03 0.19
CA PRO A 254 -13.42 11.31 -0.97
C PRO A 254 -13.03 12.28 -2.11
N LEU A 255 -11.89 12.02 -2.75
CA LEU A 255 -11.46 12.78 -3.93
C LEU A 255 -12.35 12.43 -5.12
N ILE A 256 -12.76 13.45 -5.89
CA ILE A 256 -13.39 13.24 -7.19
C ILE A 256 -12.29 13.25 -8.25
N TYR A 257 -12.13 12.12 -8.92
CA TYR A 257 -11.18 11.96 -10.02
C TYR A 257 -11.84 12.39 -11.33
N VAL A 258 -11.15 13.23 -12.10
CA VAL A 258 -11.65 13.70 -13.39
C VAL A 258 -10.81 13.09 -14.50
N LEU A 259 -11.43 12.26 -15.35
CA LEU A 259 -10.86 11.81 -16.62
C LEU A 259 -11.32 12.76 -17.71
N ASN A 260 -10.40 13.49 -18.32
CA ASN A 260 -10.73 14.45 -19.37
C ASN A 260 -10.10 14.08 -20.72
N LEU A 261 -10.90 14.23 -21.78
CA LEU A 261 -10.51 14.01 -23.16
C LEU A 261 -10.68 15.30 -23.96
N VAL A 262 -9.59 15.77 -24.56
CA VAL A 262 -9.61 16.92 -25.46
C VAL A 262 -9.45 16.46 -26.90
N ASN A 263 -10.25 17.02 -27.80
CA ASN A 263 -10.18 16.73 -29.22
C ASN A 263 -10.22 18.03 -30.03
N THR A 264 -9.33 18.12 -31.00
CA THR A 264 -9.21 19.27 -31.92
C THR A 264 -9.58 18.81 -33.31
N LYS A 265 -10.69 19.33 -33.86
CA LYS A 265 -11.10 19.08 -35.24
C LYS A 265 -10.83 20.31 -36.11
N GLN A 266 -10.13 20.12 -37.21
CA GLN A 266 -9.92 21.17 -38.21
C GLN A 266 -11.27 21.45 -38.90
N ASP A 267 -11.70 22.70 -38.86
CA ASP A 267 -12.96 23.17 -39.45
C ASP A 267 -12.72 24.51 -40.13
N LYS A 268 -12.84 24.52 -41.46
CA LYS A 268 -12.65 25.72 -42.29
C LYS A 268 -13.71 26.79 -42.04
N THR A 269 -14.85 26.42 -41.46
CA THR A 269 -15.92 27.36 -41.12
C THR A 269 -15.68 28.06 -39.77
N ALA A 270 -14.81 27.50 -38.93
CA ALA A 270 -14.43 28.10 -37.67
C ALA A 270 -13.42 29.24 -37.86
N LYS A 271 -13.55 30.32 -37.06
CA LYS A 271 -12.71 31.53 -37.14
C LYS A 271 -11.19 31.25 -37.05
N ARG A 272 -10.76 30.19 -36.36
CA ARG A 272 -9.34 29.76 -36.24
C ARG A 272 -8.97 28.57 -37.13
N GLY A 273 -9.86 28.12 -38.00
CA GLY A 273 -9.66 26.92 -38.81
C GLY A 273 -9.77 25.59 -38.05
N ALA A 274 -10.05 25.64 -36.74
CA ALA A 274 -10.25 24.47 -35.89
C ALA A 274 -11.24 24.75 -34.74
N VAL A 275 -11.91 23.69 -34.28
CA VAL A 275 -12.79 23.67 -33.11
C VAL A 275 -12.16 22.73 -32.08
N VAL A 276 -11.95 23.24 -30.86
CA VAL A 276 -11.38 22.49 -29.74
C VAL A 276 -12.47 22.31 -28.68
N LYS A 277 -12.76 21.06 -28.33
CA LYS A 277 -13.70 20.72 -27.25
C LYS A 277 -13.11 19.64 -26.36
N ALA A 278 -13.48 19.70 -25.09
CA ALA A 278 -13.09 18.75 -24.07
C ALA A 278 -14.34 18.17 -23.41
N MET A 279 -14.32 16.88 -23.10
CA MET A 279 -15.38 16.21 -22.32
C MET A 279 -14.73 15.40 -21.20
N ALA A 280 -15.27 15.52 -20.00
CA ALA A 280 -14.74 14.88 -18.81
C ALA A 280 -15.80 14.08 -18.04
N ILE A 281 -15.35 12.96 -17.44
CA ILE A 281 -16.11 12.16 -16.48
C ILE A 281 -15.52 12.40 -15.09
N CYS A 282 -16.37 12.76 -14.14
CA CYS A 282 -16.03 12.94 -12.73
C CYS A 282 -16.55 11.74 -11.91
N THR A 283 -15.65 10.99 -11.28
CA THR A 283 -15.97 9.74 -10.58
C THR A 283 -15.21 9.63 -9.25
N ARG A 284 -15.78 8.90 -8.29
CA ARG A 284 -15.09 8.48 -7.06
C ARG A 284 -14.19 7.26 -7.28
N HIS A 285 -14.29 6.62 -8.44
CA HIS A 285 -13.56 5.40 -8.72
C HIS A 285 -12.11 5.70 -9.12
N PRO A 286 -11.11 5.18 -8.40
CA PRO A 286 -9.71 5.39 -8.75
C PRO A 286 -9.32 4.68 -10.06
N PHE A 287 -10.16 3.78 -10.58
CA PHE A 287 -9.97 3.09 -11.85
C PHE A 287 -10.62 3.81 -13.04
N LEU A 288 -10.73 5.14 -13.02
CA LEU A 288 -11.35 5.99 -14.06
C LEU A 288 -10.97 5.67 -15.52
N HIS A 289 -9.80 5.08 -15.77
CA HIS A 289 -9.30 4.75 -17.10
C HIS A 289 -10.21 3.78 -17.87
N ILE A 290 -11.07 3.03 -17.16
CA ILE A 290 -12.08 2.16 -17.77
C ILE A 290 -13.08 2.91 -18.67
N TYR A 291 -13.24 4.22 -18.45
CA TYR A 291 -14.21 5.05 -19.18
C TYR A 291 -13.65 5.66 -20.47
N LYS A 292 -12.36 5.48 -20.78
CA LYS A 292 -11.73 6.02 -22.02
C LYS A 292 -12.52 5.66 -23.29
N PRO A 293 -12.99 4.42 -23.52
CA PRO A 293 -13.76 4.08 -24.72
C PRO A 293 -15.09 4.84 -24.83
N LEU A 294 -15.77 5.04 -23.70
CA LEU A 294 -17.06 5.75 -23.64
C LEU A 294 -16.89 7.23 -23.93
N LEU A 295 -15.87 7.88 -23.34
CA LEU A 295 -15.55 9.28 -23.60
C LEU A 295 -15.22 9.54 -25.07
N LEU A 296 -14.48 8.63 -25.71
CA LEU A 296 -14.15 8.73 -27.14
C LEU A 296 -15.41 8.78 -28.00
N LEU A 297 -16.36 7.87 -27.76
CA LEU A 297 -17.60 7.77 -28.51
C LEU A 297 -18.52 8.97 -28.24
N ALA A 298 -18.70 9.33 -26.97
CA ALA A 298 -19.57 10.42 -26.57
C ALA A 298 -19.08 11.79 -27.06
N LEU A 299 -17.76 12.05 -26.98
CA LEU A 299 -17.21 13.30 -27.51
C LEU A 299 -17.35 13.37 -29.03
N GLU A 300 -17.13 12.26 -29.75
CA GLU A 300 -17.31 12.24 -31.20
C GLU A 300 -18.75 12.54 -31.61
N GLU A 301 -19.72 11.99 -30.90
CA GLU A 301 -21.15 12.26 -31.08
C GLU A 301 -21.49 13.71 -30.74
N TYR A 302 -20.96 14.24 -29.63
CA TYR A 302 -21.16 15.64 -29.25
C TYR A 302 -20.62 16.63 -30.29
N PHE A 303 -19.53 16.28 -31.00
CA PHE A 303 -19.06 17.06 -32.15
C PHE A 303 -20.02 17.05 -33.34
N LYS A 304 -20.78 15.96 -33.54
CA LYS A 304 -21.78 15.87 -34.62
C LYS A 304 -23.05 16.64 -34.25
N SER A 305 -23.45 16.55 -32.98
CA SER A 305 -24.64 17.20 -32.44
C SER A 305 -24.35 17.69 -31.01
N PRO A 306 -24.00 18.98 -30.82
CA PRO A 306 -23.74 19.53 -29.49
C PRO A 306 -25.07 19.71 -28.76
N HIS A 307 -25.54 18.65 -28.09
CA HIS A 307 -26.77 18.64 -27.31
C HIS A 307 -26.51 18.11 -25.89
N PRO A 308 -27.12 18.72 -24.86
CA PRO A 308 -27.04 18.21 -23.48
C PRO A 308 -27.51 16.75 -23.34
N ALA A 309 -28.37 16.27 -24.23
CA ALA A 309 -28.84 14.90 -24.27
C ALA A 309 -27.70 13.86 -24.40
N THR A 310 -26.61 14.18 -25.11
CA THR A 310 -25.44 13.28 -25.21
C THR A 310 -24.78 13.06 -23.85
N LEU A 311 -24.71 14.10 -23.01
CA LEU A 311 -24.17 13.98 -21.65
C LEU A 311 -25.11 13.13 -20.79
N ALA A 312 -26.42 13.34 -20.89
CA ALA A 312 -27.41 12.54 -20.15
C ALA A 312 -27.33 11.05 -20.51
N LEU A 313 -27.21 10.72 -21.81
CA LEU A 313 -27.03 9.35 -22.28
C LEU A 313 -25.74 8.72 -21.75
N LEU A 314 -24.62 9.45 -21.77
CA LEU A 314 -23.35 8.97 -21.23
C LEU A 314 -23.45 8.73 -19.71
N TYR A 315 -24.08 9.66 -18.98
CA TYR A 315 -24.27 9.56 -17.53
C TYR A 315 -25.10 8.33 -17.15
N GLU A 316 -26.24 8.16 -17.81
CA GLU A 316 -27.13 7.03 -17.58
C GLU A 316 -26.45 5.70 -17.97
N ALA A 317 -25.78 5.65 -19.12
CA ALA A 317 -25.07 4.45 -19.57
C ALA A 317 -24.02 4.00 -18.55
N VAL A 318 -23.24 4.93 -17.98
CA VAL A 318 -22.22 4.58 -16.99
C VAL A 318 -22.83 4.18 -15.65
N ASN A 319 -23.84 4.89 -15.17
CA ASN A 319 -24.46 4.61 -13.87
C ASN A 319 -25.38 3.38 -13.87
N THR A 320 -25.79 2.90 -15.04
CA THR A 320 -26.53 1.62 -15.19
C THR A 320 -25.62 0.40 -15.34
N MET A 321 -24.29 0.59 -15.30
CA MET A 321 -23.32 -0.50 -15.33
C MET A 321 -23.52 -1.45 -14.13
N ASP A 322 -23.72 -2.73 -14.40
CA ASP A 322 -23.89 -3.72 -13.33
C ASP A 322 -22.54 -4.27 -12.86
N LEU A 323 -22.24 -4.04 -11.59
CA LEU A 323 -21.07 -4.58 -10.87
C LEU A 323 -21.47 -5.48 -9.69
N SER A 324 -22.75 -5.84 -9.58
CA SER A 324 -23.29 -6.55 -8.41
C SER A 324 -22.71 -7.93 -8.16
N LEU A 325 -22.17 -8.58 -9.18
CA LEU A 325 -21.51 -9.89 -9.05
C LEU A 325 -20.07 -9.79 -8.53
N MET A 326 -19.51 -8.60 -8.39
CA MET A 326 -18.15 -8.43 -7.89
C MET A 326 -18.11 -8.63 -6.37
N PRO A 327 -17.37 -9.63 -5.84
CA PRO A 327 -17.33 -9.90 -4.42
C PRO A 327 -16.55 -8.81 -3.66
N ARG A 328 -17.03 -8.47 -2.47
CA ARG A 328 -16.30 -7.64 -1.52
C ARG A 328 -15.26 -8.48 -0.78
N LEU A 329 -13.99 -8.21 -1.04
CA LEU A 329 -12.85 -8.90 -0.42
C LEU A 329 -12.41 -8.20 0.87
N SER A 330 -11.94 -8.96 1.85
CA SER A 330 -11.32 -8.43 3.08
C SER A 330 -10.00 -7.72 2.76
N LEU A 331 -9.46 -6.92 3.68
CA LEU A 331 -8.14 -6.29 3.47
C LEU A 331 -7.04 -7.31 3.17
N LEU A 332 -6.97 -8.41 3.93
CA LEU A 332 -5.96 -9.45 3.73
C LEU A 332 -6.14 -10.14 2.37
N GLU A 333 -7.38 -10.40 1.96
CA GLU A 333 -7.67 -10.99 0.65
C GLU A 333 -7.32 -10.06 -0.50
N ARG A 334 -7.67 -8.77 -0.38
CA ARG A 334 -7.26 -7.74 -1.36
C ARG A 334 -5.74 -7.69 -1.48
N TYR A 335 -5.03 -7.73 -0.36
CA TYR A 335 -3.57 -7.77 -0.34
C TYR A 335 -3.03 -9.03 -1.04
N LEU A 336 -3.58 -10.20 -0.73
CA LEU A 336 -3.16 -11.47 -1.33
C LEU A 336 -3.39 -11.46 -2.85
N LEU A 337 -4.56 -11.01 -3.31
CA LEU A 337 -4.87 -10.86 -4.74
C LEU A 337 -3.91 -9.88 -5.42
N GLN A 338 -3.61 -8.74 -4.80
CA GLN A 338 -2.63 -7.77 -5.34
C GLN A 338 -1.17 -8.24 -5.31
N SER A 339 -0.85 -9.31 -4.61
CA SER A 339 0.50 -9.84 -4.45
C SER A 339 0.77 -11.10 -5.28
N SER A 340 -0.28 -11.68 -5.87
CA SER A 340 -0.21 -12.92 -6.63
C SER A 340 -0.51 -12.68 -8.10
N ASP A 341 0.13 -13.43 -9.00
CA ASP A 341 -0.24 -13.46 -10.42
C ASP A 341 -1.28 -14.56 -10.71
N ASN A 342 -1.82 -15.22 -9.67
CA ASN A 342 -2.71 -16.37 -9.81
C ASN A 342 -4.15 -15.97 -10.16
N LYS A 343 -4.53 -16.16 -11.42
CA LYS A 343 -5.85 -15.80 -11.98
C LYS A 343 -7.06 -16.51 -11.36
N ASP A 344 -6.84 -17.59 -10.62
CA ASP A 344 -7.89 -18.40 -9.99
C ASP A 344 -8.06 -18.09 -8.50
N LEU A 345 -7.31 -17.14 -7.94
CA LEU A 345 -7.39 -16.81 -6.52
C LEU A 345 -8.76 -16.21 -6.17
N PHE A 346 -9.43 -16.72 -5.14
CA PHE A 346 -10.79 -16.33 -4.74
C PHE A 346 -11.91 -16.57 -5.76
N VAL A 347 -11.69 -17.47 -6.74
CA VAL A 347 -12.71 -17.79 -7.77
C VAL A 347 -14.01 -18.31 -7.18
N GLU A 348 -13.94 -19.06 -6.07
CA GLU A 348 -15.11 -19.56 -5.34
C GLU A 348 -16.04 -18.44 -4.85
N LYS A 349 -15.51 -17.24 -4.55
CA LYS A 349 -16.34 -16.11 -4.13
C LYS A 349 -17.17 -15.57 -5.30
N PHE A 350 -16.64 -15.59 -6.52
CA PHE A 350 -17.42 -15.25 -7.71
C PHE A 350 -18.50 -16.31 -7.99
N GLU A 351 -18.17 -17.59 -7.82
CA GLU A 351 -19.15 -18.69 -7.95
C GLU A 351 -20.30 -18.52 -6.95
N GLN A 352 -19.98 -18.22 -5.68
CA GLN A 352 -20.97 -17.95 -4.64
C GLN A 352 -21.81 -16.70 -4.94
N MET A 353 -21.20 -15.59 -5.37
CA MET A 353 -21.94 -14.38 -5.79
C MET A 353 -22.93 -14.66 -6.91
N ILE A 354 -22.54 -15.48 -7.90
CA ILE A 354 -23.42 -15.90 -8.99
C ILE A 354 -24.58 -16.75 -8.45
N GLN A 355 -24.32 -17.69 -7.54
CA GLN A 355 -25.35 -18.53 -6.94
C GLN A 355 -26.36 -17.72 -6.13
N ILE A 356 -25.87 -16.79 -5.29
CA ILE A 356 -26.69 -15.84 -4.55
C ILE A 356 -27.59 -15.07 -5.52
N ARG A 357 -27.01 -14.53 -6.61
CA ARG A 357 -27.75 -13.77 -7.60
C ARG A 357 -28.81 -14.60 -8.33
N MET A 358 -28.50 -15.85 -8.69
CA MET A 358 -29.46 -16.75 -9.32
C MET A 358 -30.61 -17.11 -8.37
N ALA A 359 -30.37 -17.21 -7.07
CA ALA A 359 -31.39 -17.45 -6.07
C ALA A 359 -32.29 -16.22 -5.86
N GLU A 360 -31.69 -15.02 -5.78
CA GLU A 360 -32.43 -13.74 -5.74
C GLU A 360 -33.34 -13.56 -6.95
N ASP A 361 -32.85 -13.83 -8.16
CA ASP A 361 -33.66 -13.75 -9.39
C ASP A 361 -34.81 -14.76 -9.42
N ARG A 362 -34.69 -15.89 -8.70
CA ARG A 362 -35.76 -16.88 -8.52
C ARG A 362 -36.74 -16.52 -7.41
N GLY A 363 -36.47 -15.47 -6.63
CA GLY A 363 -37.28 -15.06 -5.48
C GLY A 363 -37.15 -15.98 -4.26
N GLU A 364 -36.01 -16.68 -4.11
CA GLU A 364 -35.71 -17.55 -2.96
C GLU A 364 -35.39 -16.70 -1.70
N VAL A 365 -35.74 -17.22 -0.51
CA VAL A 365 -35.62 -16.47 0.76
C VAL A 365 -34.15 -16.43 1.22
N PRO A 366 -33.63 -15.30 1.75
CA PRO A 366 -32.22 -15.16 2.13
C PRO A 366 -31.64 -16.20 3.10
N GLU A 367 -32.47 -16.83 3.95
CA GLU A 367 -32.04 -17.92 4.84
C GLU A 367 -31.69 -19.22 4.09
N ASP A 368 -32.37 -19.50 2.98
CA ASP A 368 -32.08 -20.67 2.12
C ASP A 368 -30.81 -20.44 1.28
N ILE A 369 -30.46 -19.18 0.99
CA ILE A 369 -29.28 -18.81 0.19
C ILE A 369 -27.97 -19.10 0.96
N ALA A 370 -27.93 -18.82 2.26
CA ALA A 370 -26.76 -19.09 3.10
C ALA A 370 -26.49 -20.59 3.25
N THR A 371 -27.54 -21.40 3.43
CA THR A 371 -27.44 -22.86 3.53
C THR A 371 -27.15 -23.54 2.18
N MET A 372 -27.58 -22.94 1.07
CA MET A 372 -27.23 -23.39 -0.29
C MET A 372 -25.76 -23.12 -0.67
N ALA A 373 -25.19 -21.99 -0.24
CA ALA A 373 -23.79 -21.65 -0.52
C ALA A 373 -22.78 -22.57 0.21
N GLU A 374 -23.18 -23.17 1.33
CA GLU A 374 -22.35 -24.07 2.15
C GLU A 374 -22.31 -25.53 1.63
N SER A 375 -23.22 -25.93 0.73
CA SER A 375 -23.36 -27.33 0.29
C SER A 375 -22.51 -27.67 -0.96
N PRO A 376 -21.39 -28.41 -0.86
CA PRO A 376 -20.53 -28.72 -2.02
C PRO A 376 -21.19 -29.63 -3.07
N GLU A 377 -22.24 -30.36 -2.71
CA GLU A 377 -22.93 -31.35 -3.56
C GLU A 377 -23.91 -30.73 -4.57
N ARG A 378 -24.20 -29.42 -4.49
CA ARG A 378 -25.13 -28.70 -5.39
C ARG A 378 -24.47 -27.58 -6.19
N ARG A 379 -23.15 -27.63 -6.42
CA ARG A 379 -22.50 -26.70 -7.37
C ARG A 379 -23.05 -26.97 -8.77
N ILE A 380 -23.90 -26.07 -9.26
CA ILE A 380 -24.32 -26.03 -10.67
C ILE A 380 -23.05 -25.94 -11.52
N ASP A 381 -22.96 -26.70 -12.61
CA ASP A 381 -21.86 -26.63 -13.59
C ASP A 381 -21.84 -25.24 -14.26
N LEU A 382 -21.25 -24.26 -13.57
CA LEU A 382 -21.07 -22.90 -14.08
C LEU A 382 -19.97 -22.90 -15.13
N THR A 383 -20.28 -22.39 -16.32
CA THR A 383 -19.27 -22.28 -17.38
C THR A 383 -18.37 -21.06 -17.16
N ARG A 384 -17.06 -21.24 -17.29
CA ARG A 384 -16.11 -20.10 -17.32
C ARG A 384 -16.31 -19.27 -18.58
N ILE A 385 -16.18 -17.95 -18.45
CA ILE A 385 -16.20 -16.99 -19.57
C ILE A 385 -15.29 -17.47 -20.70
N GLY A 386 -15.72 -17.29 -21.95
CA GLY A 386 -14.99 -17.59 -23.19
C GLY A 386 -14.72 -19.07 -23.52
N THR A 387 -15.16 -20.03 -22.71
CA THR A 387 -15.09 -21.45 -23.08
C THR A 387 -16.04 -21.77 -24.25
N LYS A 388 -15.76 -22.83 -25.04
CA LYS A 388 -16.65 -23.23 -26.15
C LYS A 388 -18.08 -23.48 -25.66
N GLN A 389 -18.24 -24.01 -24.45
CA GLN A 389 -19.54 -24.22 -23.81
C GLN A 389 -20.24 -22.90 -23.46
N HIS A 390 -19.54 -21.90 -22.92
CA HIS A 390 -20.11 -20.58 -22.63
C HIS A 390 -20.62 -19.86 -23.90
N VAL A 391 -19.85 -19.90 -24.99
CA VAL A 391 -20.23 -19.26 -26.27
C VAL A 391 -21.47 -19.92 -26.89
N VAL A 392 -21.64 -21.22 -26.69
CA VAL A 392 -22.81 -21.98 -27.18
C VAL A 392 -24.02 -21.78 -26.26
N ALA A 393 -23.83 -21.75 -24.94
CA ALA A 393 -24.90 -21.72 -23.95
C ALA A 393 -25.55 -20.34 -23.74
N HIS A 394 -24.93 -19.23 -24.17
CA HIS A 394 -25.42 -17.86 -23.93
C HIS A 394 -25.82 -17.63 -22.45
N SER A 395 -25.09 -18.23 -21.51
CA SER A 395 -25.39 -18.11 -20.09
C SER A 395 -25.22 -16.66 -19.63
N GLN A 396 -26.28 -16.09 -19.04
CA GLN A 396 -26.25 -14.77 -18.42
C GLN A 396 -25.22 -14.68 -17.28
N TYR A 397 -24.94 -15.81 -16.64
CA TYR A 397 -24.00 -15.93 -15.53
C TYR A 397 -22.79 -16.78 -15.92
N SER A 398 -21.60 -16.28 -15.64
CA SER A 398 -20.36 -16.98 -15.97
C SER A 398 -19.22 -16.61 -15.01
N VAL A 399 -18.38 -17.60 -14.71
CA VAL A 399 -17.25 -17.40 -13.79
C VAL A 399 -16.12 -16.68 -14.52
N PRO A 400 -15.51 -15.63 -13.92
CA PRO A 400 -14.37 -14.94 -14.51
C PRO A 400 -13.22 -15.88 -14.86
N ARG A 401 -12.51 -15.53 -15.93
CA ARG A 401 -11.23 -16.20 -16.27
C ARG A 401 -10.06 -15.73 -15.43
N ASP A 402 -10.17 -14.51 -14.93
CA ASP A 402 -9.15 -13.84 -14.16
C ASP A 402 -9.86 -13.08 -13.05
N THR A 403 -9.60 -13.46 -11.81
CA THR A 403 -10.24 -12.86 -10.63
C THR A 403 -9.68 -11.48 -10.28
N HIS A 404 -8.62 -11.03 -10.94
CA HIS A 404 -8.09 -9.67 -10.78
C HIS A 404 -8.95 -8.61 -11.48
N GLU A 405 -9.67 -9.01 -12.53
CA GLU A 405 -10.49 -8.12 -13.35
C GLU A 405 -11.92 -8.68 -13.48
N PHE A 406 -12.90 -7.87 -13.09
CA PHE A 406 -14.30 -8.16 -13.32
C PHE A 406 -14.71 -7.66 -14.71
N GLU A 407 -15.15 -8.55 -15.58
CA GLU A 407 -15.60 -8.23 -16.93
C GLU A 407 -17.10 -7.87 -16.92
N THR A 408 -17.45 -6.66 -17.33
CA THR A 408 -18.82 -6.17 -17.47
C THR A 408 -19.03 -5.50 -18.83
N ARG A 409 -20.26 -5.02 -19.11
CA ARG A 409 -20.60 -4.33 -20.35
C ARG A 409 -21.46 -3.11 -20.05
N VAL A 410 -21.16 -2.01 -20.72
CA VAL A 410 -21.96 -0.79 -20.71
C VAL A 410 -22.68 -0.65 -22.05
N MET A 411 -23.98 -0.42 -22.02
CA MET A 411 -24.78 -0.13 -23.22
C MET A 411 -24.72 1.36 -23.52
N TYR A 412 -24.06 1.75 -24.61
CA TYR A 412 -24.03 3.15 -25.07
C TYR A 412 -24.52 3.20 -26.52
N ASN A 413 -25.59 3.95 -26.79
CA ASN A 413 -26.25 4.01 -28.10
C ASN A 413 -26.57 2.64 -28.72
N GLY A 414 -27.01 1.69 -27.89
CA GLY A 414 -27.31 0.32 -28.31
C GLY A 414 -26.08 -0.53 -28.65
N ILE A 415 -24.86 0.00 -28.46
CA ILE A 415 -23.61 -0.74 -28.63
C ILE A 415 -23.14 -1.23 -27.26
N PRO A 416 -22.97 -2.56 -27.06
CA PRO A 416 -22.41 -3.10 -25.84
C PRO A 416 -20.89 -2.91 -25.82
N ILE A 417 -20.39 -2.04 -24.95
CA ILE A 417 -18.97 -1.75 -24.78
C ILE A 417 -18.44 -2.61 -23.61
N PRO A 418 -17.49 -3.53 -23.85
CA PRO A 418 -16.91 -4.34 -22.78
C PRO A 418 -15.99 -3.49 -21.90
N ILE A 419 -16.13 -3.64 -20.59
CA ILE A 419 -15.35 -2.94 -19.57
C ILE A 419 -14.74 -3.97 -18.62
N LYS A 420 -13.51 -3.71 -18.17
CA LYS A 420 -12.77 -4.51 -17.20
C LYS A 420 -12.53 -3.66 -15.96
N VAL A 421 -13.08 -4.08 -14.83
CA VAL A 421 -12.96 -3.37 -13.55
C VAL A 421 -11.99 -4.13 -12.63
N PRO A 422 -10.92 -3.51 -12.13
CA PRO A 422 -10.02 -4.18 -11.20
C PRO A 422 -10.72 -4.49 -9.87
N VAL A 423 -10.62 -5.74 -9.41
CA VAL A 423 -11.33 -6.25 -8.22
C VAL A 423 -10.65 -5.79 -6.92
N ALA A 424 -9.32 -5.67 -6.94
CA ALA A 424 -8.55 -5.16 -5.82
C ALA A 424 -7.59 -4.06 -6.29
N ILE A 425 -7.71 -2.87 -5.71
CA ILE A 425 -6.89 -1.70 -6.03
C ILE A 425 -6.06 -1.34 -4.82
N SER A 426 -4.74 -1.18 -5.02
CA SER A 426 -3.86 -0.74 -3.94
C SER A 426 -4.13 0.73 -3.60
N PRO A 427 -3.97 1.15 -2.34
CA PRO A 427 -4.00 2.56 -1.97
C PRO A 427 -3.12 3.41 -2.90
N GLU A 428 -3.51 4.67 -3.11
CA GLU A 428 -2.80 5.64 -3.96
C GLU A 428 -2.67 5.27 -5.46
N THR A 429 -3.27 4.16 -5.91
CA THR A 429 -3.29 3.78 -7.32
C THR A 429 -4.51 4.38 -8.00
N VAL A 430 -4.30 5.45 -8.78
CA VAL A 430 -5.33 6.14 -9.55
C VAL A 430 -4.98 6.10 -11.04
N GLY A 431 -5.89 5.63 -11.88
CA GLY A 431 -5.69 5.51 -13.33
C GLY A 431 -4.80 4.34 -13.77
N ASP A 432 -4.45 4.34 -15.05
CA ASP A 432 -3.59 3.35 -15.71
C ASP A 432 -2.20 3.94 -15.98
N PHE A 433 -1.28 3.80 -15.03
CA PHE A 433 0.11 4.25 -15.18
C PHE A 433 1.10 3.09 -15.11
N SER A 434 2.32 3.32 -15.61
CA SER A 434 3.41 2.35 -15.62
C SER A 434 4.55 2.79 -14.71
N LEU A 435 4.86 1.99 -13.69
CA LEU A 435 6.05 2.21 -12.86
C LEU A 435 7.32 1.91 -13.66
N ILE A 436 7.28 0.93 -14.55
CA ILE A 436 8.41 0.59 -15.43
C ILE A 436 8.78 1.79 -16.29
N LYS A 437 7.80 2.43 -16.94
CA LYS A 437 8.00 3.63 -17.75
C LYS A 437 8.62 4.76 -16.92
N LEU A 438 8.07 5.05 -15.75
CA LEU A 438 8.61 6.08 -14.85
C LEU A 438 10.08 5.81 -14.49
N ILE A 439 10.40 4.58 -14.08
CA ILE A 439 11.74 4.17 -13.69
C ILE A 439 12.70 4.28 -14.87
N GLN A 440 12.32 3.78 -16.06
CA GLN A 440 13.15 3.84 -17.25
C GLN A 440 13.45 5.28 -17.69
N THR A 441 12.44 6.17 -17.64
CA THR A 441 12.57 7.59 -17.99
C THR A 441 13.72 8.26 -17.23
N PHE A 442 13.87 7.99 -15.93
CA PHE A 442 14.90 8.64 -15.11
C PHE A 442 16.17 7.80 -14.89
N ALA A 443 16.07 6.47 -14.94
CA ALA A 443 17.21 5.59 -14.70
C ALA A 443 18.16 5.53 -15.91
N GLU A 444 17.64 5.44 -17.14
CA GLU A 444 18.48 5.25 -18.32
C GLU A 444 19.42 6.42 -18.62
N PRO A 445 18.97 7.69 -18.60
CA PRO A 445 19.86 8.82 -18.87
C PRO A 445 20.93 8.97 -17.80
N HIS A 446 20.58 8.69 -16.54
CA HIS A 446 21.51 8.72 -15.41
C HIS A 446 22.55 7.60 -15.51
N ALA A 447 22.18 6.39 -15.92
CA ALA A 447 23.13 5.30 -16.14
C ALA A 447 24.09 5.58 -17.31
N LYS A 448 23.59 6.17 -18.41
CA LYS A 448 24.39 6.51 -19.59
C LYS A 448 25.36 7.68 -19.34
N SER A 449 24.91 8.69 -18.61
CA SER A 449 25.69 9.87 -18.25
C SER A 449 25.29 10.34 -16.85
N PRO A 450 25.99 9.86 -15.80
CA PRO A 450 25.72 10.23 -14.42
C PRO A 450 26.01 11.72 -14.18
N GLN A 451 25.03 12.42 -13.61
CA GLN A 451 25.18 13.82 -13.19
C GLN A 451 25.05 13.90 -11.67
N PRO A 452 25.94 14.65 -10.98
CA PRO A 452 25.86 14.80 -9.54
C PRO A 452 24.69 15.71 -9.17
N PHE A 453 23.92 15.31 -8.16
CA PHE A 453 22.89 16.11 -7.52
C PHE A 453 23.48 17.11 -6.52
N THR A 454 22.80 18.23 -6.32
CA THR A 454 23.02 19.10 -5.16
C THR A 454 22.77 18.30 -3.89
N LEU A 455 23.72 18.32 -2.95
CA LEU A 455 23.61 17.55 -1.72
C LEU A 455 22.48 18.10 -0.84
N HIS A 456 21.59 17.22 -0.42
CA HIS A 456 20.56 17.52 0.56
C HIS A 456 20.32 16.27 1.43
N PRO A 457 20.38 16.37 2.77
CA PRO A 457 20.43 15.16 3.61
C PRO A 457 19.22 14.23 3.47
N HIS A 458 18.03 14.80 3.23
CA HIS A 458 16.83 13.99 2.95
C HIS A 458 16.86 13.29 1.60
N LEU A 459 17.45 13.90 0.57
CA LEU A 459 17.27 13.50 -0.83
C LEU A 459 18.41 12.63 -1.34
N THR A 460 19.64 12.96 -0.96
CA THR A 460 20.86 12.34 -1.46
C THR A 460 21.48 11.41 -0.40
N THR A 461 20.74 10.38 0.02
CA THR A 461 21.14 9.46 1.10
C THR A 461 22.43 8.69 0.82
N ASN A 462 22.76 8.45 -0.46
CA ASN A 462 24.01 7.83 -0.91
C ASN A 462 24.98 8.85 -1.54
N GLY A 463 24.84 10.13 -1.17
CA GLY A 463 25.64 11.23 -1.71
C GLY A 463 25.18 11.70 -3.08
N ALA A 464 26.03 12.47 -3.77
CA ALA A 464 25.68 13.20 -5.00
C ALA A 464 25.22 12.30 -6.17
N TYR A 465 25.56 11.02 -6.18
CA TYR A 465 25.17 10.05 -7.21
C TYR A 465 24.08 9.08 -6.73
N THR A 466 23.27 9.50 -5.76
CA THR A 466 22.06 8.75 -5.37
C THR A 466 21.18 8.51 -6.60
N HIS A 467 20.64 7.30 -6.75
CA HIS A 467 19.83 6.94 -7.92
C HIS A 467 18.61 7.90 -8.05
N PRO A 468 18.27 8.43 -9.24
CA PRO A 468 17.21 9.44 -9.41
C PRO A 468 15.85 9.01 -8.85
N VAL A 469 15.47 7.74 -9.04
CA VAL A 469 14.21 7.20 -8.50
C VAL A 469 14.19 7.19 -6.96
N ILE A 470 15.35 7.00 -6.32
CA ILE A 470 15.47 7.10 -4.85
C ILE A 470 15.39 8.57 -4.41
N VAL A 471 15.98 9.50 -5.16
CA VAL A 471 15.82 10.95 -4.93
C VAL A 471 14.35 11.34 -5.01
N LEU A 472 13.62 10.83 -6.02
CA LEU A 472 12.18 11.05 -6.17
C LEU A 472 11.40 10.49 -4.97
N ALA A 473 11.67 9.24 -4.58
CA ALA A 473 11.01 8.62 -3.45
C ALA A 473 11.25 9.38 -2.14
N ASN A 474 12.50 9.79 -1.89
CA ASN A 474 12.88 10.60 -0.74
C ASN A 474 12.18 11.97 -0.73
N ALA A 475 12.08 12.62 -1.89
CA ALA A 475 11.42 13.92 -2.01
C ALA A 475 9.94 13.83 -1.63
N ILE A 476 9.24 12.79 -2.10
CA ILE A 476 7.83 12.57 -1.79
C ILE A 476 7.64 12.16 -0.32
N LEU A 477 8.46 11.23 0.20
CA LEU A 477 8.41 10.82 1.61
C LEU A 477 8.66 11.95 2.59
N THR A 478 9.52 12.92 2.22
CA THR A 478 9.85 14.08 3.07
C THR A 478 9.03 15.32 2.72
N GLN A 479 7.91 15.14 2.01
CA GLN A 479 6.91 16.16 1.69
C GLN A 479 7.53 17.40 1.01
N LYS A 480 8.44 17.19 0.07
CA LYS A 480 9.02 18.25 -0.78
C LYS A 480 8.09 18.61 -1.94
N ARG A 481 8.30 19.78 -2.52
CA ARG A 481 7.59 20.26 -3.72
C ARG A 481 8.23 19.63 -4.96
N VAL A 482 7.54 18.67 -5.56
CA VAL A 482 8.01 17.90 -6.73
C VAL A 482 7.21 18.31 -7.96
N ILE A 483 7.91 18.71 -9.03
CA ILE A 483 7.29 19.06 -10.31
C ILE A 483 7.75 18.11 -11.41
N PHE A 484 6.81 17.56 -12.16
CA PHE A 484 7.04 16.84 -13.41
C PHE A 484 6.80 17.80 -14.58
N LEU A 485 7.88 18.13 -15.30
CA LEU A 485 7.84 19.01 -16.46
C LEU A 485 7.78 18.19 -17.75
N GLY A 486 6.68 18.34 -18.50
CA GLY A 486 6.45 17.69 -19.79
C GLY A 486 6.41 18.66 -20.95
N HIS A 487 7.43 19.51 -21.13
CA HIS A 487 7.44 20.45 -22.26
C HIS A 487 7.34 19.73 -23.61
N ASN A 488 6.40 20.14 -24.46
CA ASN A 488 6.05 19.48 -25.73
C ASN A 488 5.62 18.01 -25.62
N ARG A 489 5.30 17.51 -24.42
CA ARG A 489 4.68 16.20 -24.22
C ARG A 489 3.16 16.33 -24.09
N PRO A 490 2.39 15.27 -24.45
CA PRO A 490 0.98 15.20 -24.11
C PRO A 490 0.80 15.35 -22.60
N SER A 491 -0.22 16.12 -22.20
CA SER A 491 -0.51 16.36 -20.78
C SER A 491 -0.85 15.06 -20.03
N GLY A 492 -1.40 14.07 -20.72
CA GLY A 492 -1.69 12.75 -20.15
C GLY A 492 -0.45 11.98 -19.73
N GLU A 493 0.66 12.09 -20.49
CA GLU A 493 1.93 11.47 -20.12
C GLU A 493 2.52 12.10 -18.84
N VAL A 494 2.27 13.39 -18.62
CA VAL A 494 2.68 14.11 -17.41
C VAL A 494 1.84 13.64 -16.21
N ALA A 495 0.51 13.57 -16.39
CA ALA A 495 -0.39 13.09 -15.35
C ALA A 495 -0.09 11.65 -14.93
N GLU A 496 0.15 10.75 -15.90
CA GLU A 496 0.57 9.37 -15.63
C GLU A 496 1.86 9.30 -14.80
N ALA A 497 2.85 10.16 -15.08
CA ALA A 497 4.10 10.19 -14.33
C ALA A 497 3.91 10.64 -12.86
N VAL A 498 3.05 11.63 -12.63
CA VAL A 498 2.69 12.08 -11.26
C VAL A 498 2.00 10.96 -10.49
N LEU A 499 1.02 10.30 -11.09
CA LEU A 499 0.27 9.20 -10.48
C LEU A 499 1.16 7.98 -10.22
N ALA A 500 2.06 7.67 -11.16
CA ALA A 500 3.07 6.63 -10.98
C ALA A 500 3.99 6.93 -9.80
N ALA A 501 4.41 8.18 -9.63
CA ALA A 501 5.27 8.57 -8.51
C ALA A 501 4.54 8.42 -7.16
N CYS A 502 3.25 8.78 -7.09
CA CYS A 502 2.44 8.58 -5.88
C CYS A 502 2.36 7.10 -5.50
N ALA A 503 2.02 6.23 -6.45
CA ALA A 503 1.88 4.81 -6.20
C ALA A 503 3.23 4.09 -5.92
N LEU A 504 4.32 4.55 -6.54
CA LEU A 504 5.67 4.03 -6.31
C LEU A 504 6.09 4.23 -4.85
N VAL A 505 5.85 5.42 -4.30
CA VAL A 505 6.25 5.77 -2.93
C VAL A 505 5.24 5.24 -1.90
N SER A 506 3.98 5.11 -2.28
CA SER A 506 2.97 4.41 -1.48
C SER A 506 3.35 2.96 -1.22
N GLY A 507 3.81 2.24 -2.25
CA GLY A 507 3.94 0.78 -2.19
C GLY A 507 2.61 0.05 -1.94
N GLY A 508 1.47 0.76 -1.93
CA GLY A 508 0.18 0.26 -1.45
C GLY A 508 0.07 0.17 0.08
N ILE A 509 1.02 0.76 0.82
CA ILE A 509 1.07 0.74 2.29
C ILE A 509 0.89 2.16 2.84
N LEU A 510 1.71 3.11 2.37
CA LEU A 510 1.64 4.51 2.78
C LEU A 510 0.57 5.23 1.97
N ARG A 511 -0.24 6.07 2.62
CA ARG A 511 -1.27 6.88 1.96
C ARG A 511 -1.07 8.38 2.21
N GLY A 512 -1.89 9.18 1.54
CA GLY A 512 -1.95 10.64 1.65
C GLY A 512 -1.34 11.39 0.47
N PHE A 513 -0.67 10.70 -0.46
CA PHE A 513 0.07 11.35 -1.55
C PHE A 513 -0.84 11.97 -2.61
N THR A 514 -1.91 11.26 -3.00
CA THR A 514 -2.89 11.69 -4.00
C THR A 514 -3.66 12.93 -3.58
N ARG A 515 -3.84 13.18 -2.27
CA ARG A 515 -4.55 14.37 -1.77
C ARG A 515 -3.82 15.68 -2.03
N HIS A 516 -2.50 15.62 -2.13
CA HIS A 516 -1.65 16.76 -2.48
C HIS A 516 -0.94 16.53 -3.83
N ALA A 517 -1.48 15.64 -4.66
CA ALA A 517 -1.04 15.45 -6.03
C ALA A 517 -1.95 16.27 -6.94
N PHE A 518 -1.32 16.93 -7.90
CA PHE A 518 -1.96 17.68 -8.97
C PHE A 518 -1.49 17.04 -10.27
N PRO A 519 -2.14 15.95 -10.74
CA PRO A 519 -1.63 15.21 -11.90
C PRO A 519 -1.46 16.11 -13.12
N TYR A 520 -2.30 17.14 -13.24
CA TYR A 520 -2.07 18.27 -14.11
C TYR A 520 -2.45 19.58 -13.42
N THR A 521 -1.61 20.61 -13.62
CA THR A 521 -1.88 22.01 -13.25
C THR A 521 -1.21 22.97 -14.21
N ASP A 522 -1.70 24.20 -14.27
CA ASP A 522 -1.20 25.29 -15.10
C ASP A 522 -0.52 26.39 -14.26
N LEU A 523 -0.19 27.51 -14.91
CA LEU A 523 0.38 28.69 -14.25
C LEU A 523 -0.65 29.51 -13.46
N SER A 524 -1.96 29.42 -13.77
CA SER A 524 -2.97 30.23 -13.08
C SER A 524 -3.10 29.81 -11.61
N LYS A 525 -2.79 28.54 -11.31
CA LYS A 525 -2.86 27.97 -9.95
C LYS A 525 -1.56 28.03 -9.15
N ILE A 526 -0.51 28.70 -9.63
CA ILE A 526 0.78 28.69 -8.93
C ILE A 526 0.70 29.23 -7.50
N ASP A 527 -0.06 30.31 -7.29
CA ASP A 527 -0.20 30.92 -5.96
C ASP A 527 -0.93 30.00 -4.97
N ASP A 528 -1.91 29.23 -5.45
CA ASP A 528 -2.61 28.23 -4.65
C ASP A 528 -1.74 27.00 -4.39
N LEU A 529 -0.98 26.58 -5.40
CA LEU A 529 -0.05 25.46 -5.30
C LEU A 529 1.03 25.73 -4.24
N LEU A 530 1.55 26.96 -4.18
CA LEU A 530 2.57 27.37 -3.20
C LEU A 530 2.04 27.49 -1.76
N LYS A 531 0.71 27.54 -1.55
CA LYS A 531 0.11 27.45 -0.20
C LYS A 531 0.21 26.04 0.36
N VAL A 532 0.39 25.03 -0.49
CA VAL A 532 0.55 23.64 -0.07
C VAL A 532 2.02 23.41 0.34
N PRO A 533 2.30 23.05 1.60
CA PRO A 533 3.68 22.87 2.11
C PRO A 533 4.55 21.92 1.28
N GLY A 534 3.93 20.86 0.73
CA GLY A 534 4.57 19.95 -0.22
C GLY A 534 3.52 19.31 -1.11
N PHE A 535 3.84 19.18 -2.40
CA PHE A 535 2.93 18.73 -3.44
C PHE A 535 3.67 17.95 -4.53
N ILE A 536 2.92 17.21 -5.32
CA ILE A 536 3.43 16.50 -6.51
C ILE A 536 2.62 16.99 -7.70
N ALA A 537 3.21 17.79 -8.58
CA ALA A 537 2.47 18.46 -9.66
C ALA A 537 3.01 18.11 -11.05
N GLY A 538 2.11 17.99 -12.02
CA GLY A 538 2.43 17.81 -13.43
C GLY A 538 2.17 19.10 -14.21
N VAL A 539 3.16 19.56 -14.97
CA VAL A 539 3.08 20.82 -15.74
C VAL A 539 3.67 20.66 -17.13
N THR A 540 3.13 21.38 -18.11
CA THR A 540 3.66 21.40 -19.49
C THR A 540 4.39 22.70 -19.83
N ASN A 541 4.21 23.73 -19.02
CA ASN A 541 4.79 25.05 -19.25
C ASN A 541 6.27 25.09 -18.81
N PRO A 542 7.23 25.44 -19.70
CA PRO A 542 8.65 25.44 -19.37
C PRO A 542 9.04 26.54 -18.37
N THR A 543 8.16 27.51 -18.11
CA THR A 543 8.42 28.61 -17.16
C THR A 543 8.80 28.09 -15.77
N PHE A 544 8.23 26.96 -15.34
CA PHE A 544 8.55 26.33 -14.07
C PHE A 544 10.04 26.03 -13.90
N GLU A 545 10.78 25.69 -14.96
CA GLU A 545 12.22 25.43 -14.86
C GLU A 545 13.02 26.69 -14.48
N ASN A 546 12.55 27.87 -14.87
CA ASN A 546 13.22 29.15 -14.64
C ASN A 546 12.99 29.70 -13.22
N HIS A 547 12.06 29.13 -12.46
CA HIS A 547 11.67 29.57 -11.12
C HIS A 547 11.99 28.48 -10.07
N PRO A 548 13.26 28.32 -9.67
CA PRO A 548 13.67 27.32 -8.68
C PRO A 548 13.06 27.56 -7.28
N GLU A 549 12.46 28.73 -7.04
CA GLU A 549 11.70 29.02 -5.83
C GLU A 549 10.34 28.29 -5.75
N TRP A 550 9.81 27.80 -6.88
CA TRP A 550 8.50 27.14 -6.92
C TRP A 550 8.53 25.65 -6.60
N TRP A 551 9.70 25.02 -6.63
CA TRP A 551 9.86 23.58 -6.45
C TRP A 551 11.18 23.26 -5.75
N ASP A 552 11.22 22.09 -5.12
CA ASP A 552 12.42 21.55 -4.48
C ASP A 552 13.09 20.51 -5.38
N VAL A 553 12.30 19.72 -6.12
CA VAL A 553 12.77 18.76 -7.12
C VAL A 553 12.01 18.93 -8.43
N LEU A 554 12.74 19.07 -9.52
CA LEU A 554 12.20 19.13 -10.89
C LEU A 554 12.55 17.85 -11.64
N CYS A 555 11.54 17.18 -12.16
CA CYS A 555 11.60 15.97 -12.96
C CYS A 555 11.28 16.32 -14.42
N ASP A 556 12.30 16.44 -15.27
CA ASP A 556 12.13 16.75 -16.69
C ASP A 556 11.88 15.44 -17.47
N LEU A 557 10.65 15.26 -17.95
CA LEU A 557 10.21 14.07 -18.69
C LEU A 557 10.84 13.98 -20.09
N PRO A 558 10.90 15.04 -20.91
CA PRO A 558 11.61 15.03 -22.19
C PRO A 558 13.06 14.56 -22.12
N THR A 559 13.85 15.07 -21.16
CA THR A 559 15.29 14.75 -21.06
C THR A 559 15.57 13.56 -20.14
N GLY A 560 14.61 13.17 -19.30
CA GLY A 560 14.76 12.18 -18.25
C GLY A 560 15.77 12.60 -17.18
N ARG A 561 15.92 13.90 -16.95
CA ARG A 561 16.84 14.47 -15.95
C ARG A 561 16.06 14.97 -14.74
N MET A 562 16.67 14.83 -13.57
CA MET A 562 16.16 15.38 -12.33
C MET A 562 17.11 16.45 -11.81
N LYS A 563 16.56 17.53 -11.25
CA LYS A 563 17.31 18.63 -10.66
C LYS A 563 16.79 18.88 -9.24
N ILE A 564 17.71 19.14 -8.31
CA ILE A 564 17.38 19.63 -6.96
C ILE A 564 17.58 21.13 -6.96
N SER A 565 16.58 21.87 -6.46
CA SER A 565 16.59 23.32 -6.46
C SER A 565 17.75 23.86 -5.65
N THR A 566 18.35 24.96 -6.12
CA THR A 566 19.36 25.72 -5.36
C THR A 566 18.75 26.54 -4.22
N ARG A 567 17.41 26.67 -4.22
CA ARG A 567 16.61 27.35 -3.20
C ARG A 567 15.96 26.39 -2.21
N ILE A 568 16.25 25.08 -2.30
CA ILE A 568 15.73 24.10 -1.37
C ILE A 568 16.13 24.48 0.06
N GLU A 569 15.17 24.43 0.98
CA GLU A 569 15.42 24.77 2.37
C GLU A 569 16.41 23.80 3.00
N PRO A 570 17.48 24.29 3.66
CA PRO A 570 18.43 23.42 4.35
C PRO A 570 17.75 22.74 5.53
N GLN A 571 18.11 21.49 5.79
CA GLN A 571 17.55 20.76 6.92
C GLN A 571 18.11 21.31 8.26
N PRO A 572 17.25 21.64 9.24
CA PRO A 572 17.70 21.92 10.59
C PRO A 572 18.19 20.63 11.28
N LEU A 573 19.09 20.76 12.25
CA LEU A 573 19.49 19.63 13.09
C LEU A 573 18.25 19.07 13.81
N THR A 574 17.95 17.79 13.59
CA THR A 574 16.81 17.14 14.23
C THR A 574 17.24 16.49 15.54
N GLU A 575 16.31 16.43 16.49
CA GLU A 575 16.53 15.77 17.78
C GLU A 575 16.93 14.31 17.61
N GLY A 576 16.32 13.60 16.66
CA GLY A 576 16.62 12.19 16.43
C GLY A 576 18.04 11.96 15.93
N LEU A 577 18.56 12.85 15.07
CA LEU A 577 19.96 12.79 14.64
C LEU A 577 20.92 13.06 15.79
N ALA A 578 20.64 14.09 16.60
CA ALA A 578 21.47 14.44 17.75
C ALA A 578 21.52 13.28 18.77
N ASN A 579 20.36 12.73 19.14
CA ASN A 579 20.23 11.63 20.08
C ASN A 579 20.91 10.35 19.55
N PHE A 580 20.72 10.01 18.27
CA PHE A 580 21.36 8.84 17.67
C PHE A 580 22.89 8.93 17.72
N VAL A 581 23.45 10.08 17.34
CA VAL A 581 24.90 10.31 17.36
C VAL A 581 25.46 10.26 18.79
N GLN A 582 24.73 10.82 19.76
CA GLN A 582 25.12 10.78 21.17
C GLN A 582 25.14 9.35 21.73
N GLN A 583 24.12 8.54 21.41
CA GLN A 583 24.01 7.15 21.86
C GLN A 583 25.00 6.24 21.12
N ASN A 584 25.29 6.52 19.84
CA ASN A 584 26.10 5.70 18.95
C ASN A 584 27.27 6.47 18.31
N PRO A 585 28.27 6.96 19.07
CA PRO A 585 29.34 7.82 18.54
C PRO A 585 30.15 7.18 17.40
N ALA A 586 30.29 5.86 17.41
CA ALA A 586 31.02 5.11 16.37
C ALA A 586 30.40 5.24 14.97
N TYR A 587 29.12 5.60 14.88
CA TYR A 587 28.37 5.69 13.62
C TYR A 587 28.07 7.15 13.22
N ALA A 588 28.62 8.14 13.93
CA ALA A 588 28.36 9.56 13.69
C ALA A 588 28.69 10.01 12.26
N ASN A 589 29.79 9.50 11.69
CA ASN A 589 30.18 9.83 10.31
C ASN A 589 29.19 9.27 9.29
N ALA A 590 28.66 8.07 9.52
CA ALA A 590 27.65 7.47 8.65
C ALA A 590 26.32 8.23 8.74
N ALA A 591 25.94 8.68 9.95
CA ALA A 591 24.73 9.48 10.17
C ALA A 591 24.76 10.86 9.49
N ASN A 592 25.95 11.44 9.33
CA ASN A 592 26.14 12.73 8.67
C ASN A 592 26.60 12.62 7.21
N ALA A 593 26.64 11.42 6.65
CA ALA A 593 27.24 11.18 5.33
C ALA A 593 26.49 11.89 4.19
N ALA A 594 25.17 12.08 4.30
CA ALA A 594 24.38 12.80 3.31
C ALA A 594 24.58 14.33 3.35
N SER A 595 25.11 14.87 4.46
CA SER A 595 25.41 16.29 4.66
C SER A 595 26.87 16.66 4.33
N LEU A 596 27.76 15.67 4.34
CA LEU A 596 29.17 15.81 4.03
C LEU A 596 29.40 15.41 2.57
N ALA A 597 30.20 16.17 1.82
CA ALA A 597 30.64 15.78 0.48
C ALA A 597 31.65 14.59 0.49
N ALA A 598 31.66 13.80 1.57
CA ALA A 598 32.49 12.62 1.70
C ALA A 598 31.86 11.46 0.91
N PRO A 599 32.66 10.66 0.18
CA PRO A 599 32.13 9.48 -0.47
C PRO A 599 31.56 8.53 0.59
N VAL A 600 30.27 8.23 0.50
CA VAL A 600 29.66 7.20 1.34
C VAL A 600 30.31 5.86 0.96
N SER A 601 31.13 5.31 1.84
CA SER A 601 31.76 4.02 1.60
C SER A 601 30.73 2.90 1.80
N GLY A 602 30.33 2.25 0.71
CA GLY A 602 29.34 1.17 0.73
C GLY A 602 27.92 1.65 0.41
N ASP A 603 26.93 0.82 0.75
CA ASP A 603 25.50 1.08 0.53
C ASP A 603 24.75 0.89 1.86
N PRO A 604 24.86 1.83 2.82
CA PRO A 604 24.34 1.64 4.17
C PRO A 604 22.81 1.50 4.20
N THR A 605 22.09 2.15 3.28
CA THR A 605 20.63 2.04 3.14
C THR A 605 20.19 0.83 2.29
N GLY A 606 21.10 0.26 1.51
CA GLY A 606 20.80 -0.83 0.57
C GLY A 606 20.06 -0.37 -0.70
N ASP A 607 19.98 0.95 -0.96
CA ASP A 607 19.21 1.50 -2.08
C ASP A 607 19.87 1.18 -3.43
N GLN A 608 21.21 1.10 -3.50
CA GLN A 608 21.91 0.76 -4.74
C GLN A 608 21.68 -0.72 -5.10
N ALA A 609 21.78 -1.60 -4.11
CA ALA A 609 21.48 -3.02 -4.30
C ALA A 609 20.03 -3.23 -4.73
N PHE A 610 19.09 -2.52 -4.09
CA PHE A 610 17.67 -2.54 -4.43
C PHE A 610 17.40 -2.06 -5.87
N MET A 611 17.88 -0.87 -6.25
CA MET A 611 17.66 -0.35 -7.60
C MET A 611 18.32 -1.22 -8.66
N GLY A 612 19.49 -1.79 -8.38
CA GLY A 612 20.12 -2.77 -9.25
C GLY A 612 19.23 -4.00 -9.50
N ASP A 613 18.50 -4.45 -8.49
CA ASP A 613 17.56 -5.57 -8.61
C ASP A 613 16.28 -5.24 -9.38
N VAL A 614 15.73 -4.05 -9.15
CA VAL A 614 14.60 -3.51 -9.93
C VAL A 614 14.96 -3.41 -11.41
N LEU A 615 16.12 -2.82 -11.73
CA LEU A 615 16.58 -2.64 -13.11
C LEU A 615 16.87 -3.99 -13.80
N ARG A 616 17.45 -4.96 -13.09
CA ARG A 616 17.61 -6.33 -13.61
C ARG A 616 16.27 -6.96 -13.94
N SER A 617 15.26 -6.73 -13.09
CA SER A 617 13.93 -7.31 -13.29
C SER A 617 13.21 -6.71 -14.50
N ILE A 618 13.36 -5.39 -14.70
CA ILE A 618 12.89 -4.69 -15.90
C ILE A 618 13.61 -5.23 -17.14
N ALA A 619 14.93 -5.38 -17.10
CA ALA A 619 15.71 -5.93 -18.21
C ALA A 619 15.32 -7.38 -18.54
N ALA A 620 14.94 -8.17 -17.53
CA ALA A 620 14.41 -9.52 -17.68
C ALA A 620 12.93 -9.58 -18.12
N ARG A 621 12.30 -8.42 -18.38
CA ARG A 621 10.90 -8.28 -18.85
C ARG A 621 9.87 -8.82 -17.87
N HIS A 622 10.14 -8.72 -16.57
CA HIS A 622 9.10 -8.94 -15.57
C HIS A 622 8.02 -7.85 -15.68
N GLY A 623 6.77 -8.22 -15.41
CA GLY A 623 5.63 -7.31 -15.53
C GLY A 623 5.53 -6.29 -14.40
N GLU A 624 4.58 -5.36 -14.52
CA GLU A 624 4.32 -4.31 -13.52
C GLU A 624 4.06 -4.86 -12.12
N GLY A 625 3.36 -6.00 -12.00
CA GLY A 625 3.08 -6.65 -10.71
C GLY A 625 4.35 -6.96 -9.92
N THR A 626 5.38 -7.51 -10.57
CA THR A 626 6.67 -7.80 -9.93
C THR A 626 7.39 -6.52 -9.48
N ILE A 627 7.33 -5.45 -10.27
CA ILE A 627 7.98 -4.18 -9.92
C ILE A 627 7.24 -3.49 -8.76
N ARG A 628 5.91 -3.53 -8.76
CA ARG A 628 5.08 -3.04 -7.64
C ARG A 628 5.37 -3.82 -6.35
N ALA A 629 5.49 -5.14 -6.41
CA ALA A 629 5.84 -5.97 -5.26
C ALA A 629 7.21 -5.58 -4.67
N LYS A 630 8.23 -5.31 -5.50
CA LYS A 630 9.54 -4.85 -5.01
C LYS A 630 9.48 -3.49 -4.31
N TRP A 631 8.70 -2.55 -4.85
CA TRP A 631 8.52 -1.24 -4.20
C TRP A 631 7.71 -1.34 -2.92
N ARG A 632 6.68 -2.19 -2.88
CA ARG A 632 5.96 -2.53 -1.65
C ARG A 632 6.92 -3.06 -0.58
N ASP A 633 7.76 -4.05 -0.92
CA ASP A 633 8.76 -4.60 0.00
C ASP A 633 9.75 -3.53 0.50
N TRP A 634 10.14 -2.58 -0.37
CA TRP A 634 11.01 -1.46 0.02
C TRP A 634 10.32 -0.52 1.02
N VAL A 635 9.04 -0.19 0.80
CA VAL A 635 8.24 0.66 1.71
C VAL A 635 7.97 -0.06 3.03
N GLU A 636 7.62 -1.35 3.00
CA GLU A 636 7.43 -2.17 4.19
C GLU A 636 8.72 -2.25 5.02
N ARG A 637 9.86 -2.50 4.37
CA ARG A 637 11.17 -2.46 5.01
C ARG A 637 11.44 -1.08 5.62
N PHE A 638 11.20 0.00 4.88
CA PHE A 638 11.43 1.37 5.36
C PHE A 638 10.62 1.69 6.63
N THR A 639 9.32 1.39 6.65
CA THR A 639 8.44 1.66 7.80
C THR A 639 8.86 0.86 9.04
N ARG A 640 9.29 -0.39 8.88
CA ARG A 640 9.77 -1.23 9.99
C ARG A 640 11.14 -0.81 10.51
N ILE A 641 12.03 -0.33 9.63
CA ILE A 641 13.30 0.28 10.05
C ILE A 641 13.05 1.60 10.79
N ALA A 642 12.09 2.41 10.34
CA ALA A 642 11.71 3.65 11.01
C ALA A 642 11.16 3.39 12.43
N ALA A 643 10.35 2.33 12.61
CA ALA A 643 9.89 1.91 13.93
C ALA A 643 11.06 1.56 14.86
N ALA A 644 12.03 0.78 14.38
CA ALA A 644 13.22 0.42 15.16
C ALA A 644 14.13 1.63 15.45
N PHE A 645 14.22 2.59 14.54
CA PHE A 645 14.91 3.87 14.78
C PHE A 645 14.25 4.61 15.94
N GLU A 646 12.92 4.73 15.92
CA GLU A 646 12.19 5.43 16.98
C GLU A 646 12.38 4.78 18.35
N GLU A 647 12.32 3.46 18.42
CA GLU A 647 12.60 2.72 19.66
C GLU A 647 14.04 2.93 20.15
N THR A 648 15.00 2.90 19.23
CA THR A 648 16.42 3.11 19.59
C THR A 648 16.65 4.51 20.15
N VAL A 649 16.03 5.52 19.54
CA VAL A 649 16.35 6.93 19.80
C VAL A 649 15.42 7.57 20.83
N TYR A 650 14.12 7.31 20.74
CA TYR A 650 13.07 7.88 21.61
C TYR A 650 12.57 6.89 22.67
N GLY A 651 13.01 5.62 22.64
CA GLY A 651 12.64 4.59 23.62
C GLY A 651 11.33 3.87 23.31
N ALA A 652 10.52 4.37 22.38
CA ALA A 652 9.29 3.73 21.92
C ALA A 652 8.95 4.21 20.49
N SER A 653 8.15 3.43 19.76
CA SER A 653 7.63 3.81 18.45
C SER A 653 6.11 3.83 18.44
N ALA A 654 5.54 4.83 17.76
CA ALA A 654 4.10 4.85 17.47
C ALA A 654 3.74 3.97 16.26
N LEU A 655 4.73 3.47 15.52
CA LEU A 655 4.57 2.61 14.35
C LEU A 655 4.50 1.13 14.70
N TYR A 656 4.58 0.81 15.99
CA TYR A 656 4.41 -0.55 16.50
C TYR A 656 3.36 -0.55 17.60
N ILE A 657 2.29 -1.31 17.39
CA ILE A 657 1.23 -1.54 18.37
C ILE A 657 1.36 -2.98 18.82
N GLY A 658 1.88 -3.13 20.04
CA GLY A 658 2.56 -4.33 20.47
C GLY A 658 1.69 -5.57 20.69
N VAL A 659 2.41 -6.69 20.63
CA VAL A 659 2.11 -7.94 21.31
C VAL A 659 2.64 -7.80 22.74
N GLU A 660 1.85 -8.11 23.77
CA GLU A 660 2.35 -8.17 25.16
C GLU A 660 3.58 -9.09 25.25
N GLU A 661 4.50 -8.78 26.18
CA GLU A 661 5.68 -9.61 26.44
C GLU A 661 5.27 -11.09 26.56
N ALA A 662 5.82 -11.93 25.69
CA ALA A 662 5.55 -13.37 25.72
C ALA A 662 5.89 -13.92 27.11
N GLU A 663 5.06 -14.84 27.62
CA GLU A 663 5.28 -15.44 28.94
C GLU A 663 6.74 -15.86 29.18
N PRO A 664 7.28 -15.68 30.39
CA PRO A 664 8.67 -15.97 30.70
C PRO A 664 9.04 -17.40 30.28
N GLY A 665 9.93 -17.53 29.28
CA GLY A 665 10.31 -18.79 28.65
C GLY A 665 10.21 -18.84 27.12
N ASN A 666 9.61 -17.83 26.48
CA ASN A 666 9.42 -17.74 25.01
C ASN A 666 10.30 -16.66 24.34
N GLU A 667 11.55 -16.49 24.77
CA GLU A 667 12.46 -15.46 24.22
C GLU A 667 12.66 -15.57 22.69
N SER A 668 12.60 -16.78 22.11
CA SER A 668 12.73 -16.94 20.66
C SER A 668 11.46 -16.59 19.88
N VAL A 669 10.32 -16.42 20.55
CA VAL A 669 9.04 -16.05 19.93
C VAL A 669 8.69 -14.59 20.25
N SER A 670 9.27 -14.04 21.32
CA SER A 670 9.23 -12.61 21.61
C SER A 670 10.09 -11.81 20.62
N GLY A 671 9.60 -10.64 20.25
CA GLY A 671 10.27 -9.73 19.32
C GLY A 671 9.35 -9.27 18.20
N HIS A 672 9.72 -8.15 17.60
CA HIS A 672 8.92 -7.49 16.57
C HIS A 672 9.78 -6.66 15.63
N GLY A 673 9.16 -6.16 14.58
CA GLY A 673 9.80 -5.23 13.66
C GLY A 673 10.81 -5.92 12.74
N TYR A 674 11.64 -5.12 12.06
CA TYR A 674 12.58 -5.62 11.05
C TYR A 674 13.69 -6.50 11.65
N VAL A 675 14.20 -7.45 10.86
CA VAL A 675 15.20 -8.42 11.30
C VAL A 675 16.53 -8.16 10.60
N TRP A 676 17.57 -7.90 11.41
CA TRP A 676 18.95 -7.77 10.94
C TRP A 676 19.76 -9.04 11.21
N SER A 677 20.85 -9.22 10.47
CA SER A 677 21.80 -10.32 10.70
C SER A 677 22.56 -10.17 12.02
N ASP A 678 22.88 -8.93 12.39
CA ASP A 678 23.57 -8.55 13.63
C ASP A 678 23.28 -7.08 14.00
N GLU A 679 23.61 -6.70 15.24
CA GLU A 679 23.38 -5.33 15.75
C GLU A 679 24.23 -4.28 15.00
N ALA A 680 25.41 -4.65 14.50
CA ALA A 680 26.27 -3.72 13.79
C ALA A 680 25.68 -3.34 12.41
N ALA A 681 25.01 -4.26 11.74
CA ALA A 681 24.25 -4.04 10.51
C ALA A 681 23.06 -3.12 10.78
N LYS A 682 22.32 -3.37 11.86
CA LYS A 682 21.23 -2.50 12.33
C LYS A 682 21.70 -1.07 12.53
N LEU A 683 22.71 -0.84 13.37
CA LEU A 683 23.21 0.51 13.67
C LEU A 683 23.77 1.23 12.42
N ARG A 684 24.41 0.50 11.50
CA ARG A 684 24.92 1.07 10.25
C ARG A 684 23.79 1.53 9.31
N GLU A 685 22.73 0.73 9.19
CA GLU A 685 21.58 1.05 8.37
C GLU A 685 20.74 2.18 8.97
N LEU A 686 20.51 2.14 10.28
CA LEU A 686 19.87 3.24 11.00
C LEU A 686 20.63 4.56 10.79
N ALA A 687 21.97 4.54 10.92
CA ALA A 687 22.80 5.70 10.66
C ALA A 687 22.62 6.25 9.23
N GLY A 688 22.65 5.40 8.21
CA GLY A 688 22.45 5.85 6.82
C GLY A 688 21.04 6.40 6.53
N GLY A 689 20.03 5.95 7.28
CA GLY A 689 18.63 6.30 7.10
C GLY A 689 18.12 7.48 7.95
N VAL A 690 18.87 7.95 8.96
CA VAL A 690 18.35 8.91 9.96
C VAL A 690 17.68 10.12 9.34
N SER A 691 18.33 10.77 8.39
CA SER A 691 17.80 11.99 7.76
C SER A 691 16.48 11.72 7.01
N ARG A 692 16.39 10.58 6.31
CA ARG A 692 15.15 10.15 5.61
C ARG A 692 14.03 9.87 6.60
N ILE A 693 14.32 9.14 7.67
CA ILE A 693 13.34 8.75 8.70
C ILE A 693 12.81 10.00 9.42
N GLU A 694 13.69 10.85 9.92
CA GLU A 694 13.32 12.09 10.61
C GLU A 694 12.58 13.08 9.70
N GLY A 695 12.93 13.11 8.41
CA GLY A 695 12.20 13.86 7.40
C GLY A 695 10.76 13.35 7.25
N TRP A 696 10.56 12.03 7.18
CA TRP A 696 9.23 11.42 7.03
C TRP A 696 8.37 11.52 8.29
N ARG A 697 8.94 11.39 9.49
CA ARG A 697 8.20 11.42 10.78
C ARG A 697 7.35 12.68 11.00
N ASN A 698 7.71 13.78 10.35
CA ASN A 698 6.99 15.06 10.46
C ASN A 698 6.00 15.30 9.31
N THR A 699 5.74 14.29 8.48
CA THR A 699 4.88 14.41 7.30
C THR A 699 3.49 13.86 7.54
N ARG A 700 2.54 14.31 6.70
CA ARG A 700 1.15 13.80 6.68
C ARG A 700 1.13 12.28 6.55
N SER A 701 1.93 11.73 5.62
CA SER A 701 2.00 10.29 5.37
C SER A 701 2.36 9.48 6.63
N TYR A 702 3.25 9.97 7.50
CA TYR A 702 3.57 9.31 8.76
C TYR A 702 2.35 9.29 9.72
N PHE A 703 1.64 10.41 9.83
CA PHE A 703 0.44 10.49 10.67
C PHE A 703 -0.70 9.62 10.15
N SER A 704 -0.96 9.62 8.84
CA SER A 704 -1.96 8.74 8.22
C SER A 704 -1.58 7.28 8.43
N PHE A 705 -0.29 6.92 8.27
CA PHE A 705 0.20 5.55 8.50
C PHE A 705 0.06 5.11 9.96
N LYS A 706 0.32 6.00 10.93
CA LYS A 706 0.05 5.72 12.35
C LYS A 706 -1.44 5.43 12.61
N GLN A 707 -2.34 6.21 12.01
CA GLN A 707 -3.77 5.98 12.10
C GLN A 707 -4.16 4.63 11.48
N ASP A 708 -3.58 4.31 10.31
CA ASP A 708 -3.83 3.05 9.62
C ASP A 708 -3.39 1.88 10.47
N LEU A 709 -2.20 1.93 11.07
CA LEU A 709 -1.73 0.87 11.96
C LEU A 709 -2.68 0.65 13.14
N ALA A 710 -3.24 1.71 13.72
CA ALA A 710 -4.23 1.60 14.79
C ALA A 710 -5.51 0.91 14.31
N GLN A 711 -6.01 1.23 13.11
CA GLN A 711 -7.17 0.56 12.51
C GLN A 711 -6.85 -0.89 12.12
N LEU A 712 -5.71 -1.14 11.49
CA LEU A 712 -5.27 -2.49 11.14
C LEU A 712 -5.13 -3.36 12.39
N TYR A 713 -4.67 -2.81 13.50
CA TYR A 713 -4.56 -3.53 14.77
C TYR A 713 -5.93 -3.95 15.33
N THR A 714 -7.01 -3.18 15.10
CA THR A 714 -8.36 -3.62 15.55
C THR A 714 -8.81 -4.86 14.80
N PHE A 715 -8.58 -4.92 13.48
CA PHE A 715 -8.98 -6.01 12.60
C PHE A 715 -7.96 -7.14 12.45
N ARG A 716 -6.73 -6.97 12.97
CA ARG A 716 -5.69 -7.98 12.91
C ARG A 716 -6.17 -9.27 13.59
N PRO A 717 -6.27 -10.40 12.86
CA PRO A 717 -6.74 -11.66 13.43
C PRO A 717 -5.82 -12.17 14.54
N LEU A 718 -4.51 -12.28 14.24
CA LEU A 718 -3.52 -12.74 15.19
C LEU A 718 -2.74 -11.56 15.80
N LYS A 719 -3.04 -11.25 17.07
CA LYS A 719 -2.35 -10.21 17.85
C LYS A 719 -1.28 -10.75 18.79
N ALA A 720 -1.27 -12.07 19.03
CA ALA A 720 -0.34 -12.70 19.97
C ALA A 720 1.07 -12.92 19.41
N LEU A 721 1.27 -12.75 18.09
CA LEU A 721 2.56 -12.95 17.43
C LEU A 721 2.78 -11.90 16.34
N ASP A 722 4.02 -11.45 16.18
CA ASP A 722 4.46 -10.78 14.96
C ASP A 722 4.91 -11.83 13.93
N LEU A 723 3.96 -12.32 13.13
CA LEU A 723 4.22 -13.33 12.10
C LEU A 723 5.27 -12.88 11.09
N HIS A 724 5.32 -11.58 10.78
CA HIS A 724 6.28 -11.05 9.82
C HIS A 724 7.70 -11.10 10.39
N HIS A 725 7.87 -10.68 11.63
CA HIS A 725 9.15 -10.79 12.34
C HIS A 725 9.62 -12.25 12.43
N LEU A 726 8.75 -13.17 12.82
CA LEU A 726 9.09 -14.59 12.96
C LEU A 726 9.46 -15.23 11.61
N HIS A 727 8.72 -14.92 10.54
CA HIS A 727 9.03 -15.38 9.18
C HIS A 727 10.39 -14.85 8.71
N ASP A 728 10.65 -13.55 8.91
CA ASP A 728 11.94 -12.94 8.57
C ASP A 728 13.10 -13.57 9.35
N ARG A 729 12.90 -13.94 10.62
CA ARG A 729 13.93 -14.66 11.38
C ARG A 729 14.26 -16.01 10.78
N LEU A 730 13.27 -16.78 10.33
CA LEU A 730 13.50 -18.05 9.62
C LEU A 730 14.29 -17.84 8.32
N ARG A 731 14.07 -16.71 7.64
CA ARG A 731 14.68 -16.37 6.35
C ARG A 731 16.08 -15.79 6.46
N MET A 732 16.29 -14.85 7.38
CA MET A 732 17.43 -13.94 7.40
C MET A 732 18.46 -14.27 8.49
N THR A 733 18.09 -15.09 9.48
CA THR A 733 18.97 -15.37 10.63
C THR A 733 19.38 -16.84 10.72
N LYS A 734 20.55 -17.08 11.31
CA LYS A 734 21.02 -18.43 11.62
C LYS A 734 20.49 -18.85 12.99
N LEU A 735 19.40 -19.60 13.00
CA LEU A 735 18.74 -20.03 14.23
C LEU A 735 19.34 -21.34 14.77
N THR A 736 19.38 -21.47 16.09
CA THR A 736 19.66 -22.76 16.74
C THR A 736 18.46 -23.70 16.59
N PRO A 737 18.65 -25.04 16.63
CA PRO A 737 17.53 -25.97 16.57
C PRO A 737 16.47 -25.78 17.66
N SER A 738 16.84 -25.27 18.84
CA SER A 738 15.89 -24.93 19.91
C SER A 738 15.09 -23.67 19.57
N SER A 739 15.74 -22.62 19.08
CA SER A 739 15.05 -21.39 18.70
C SER A 739 14.12 -21.58 17.50
N SER A 740 14.56 -22.32 16.47
CA SER A 740 13.68 -22.62 15.32
C SER A 740 12.49 -23.50 15.72
N ARG A 741 12.66 -24.43 16.66
CA ARG A 741 11.57 -25.23 17.22
C ARG A 741 10.47 -24.35 17.81
N GLU A 742 10.83 -23.40 18.66
CA GLU A 742 9.87 -22.49 19.30
C GLU A 742 9.05 -21.70 18.26
N ILE A 743 9.72 -21.18 17.21
CA ILE A 743 9.05 -20.44 16.13
C ILE A 743 8.04 -21.32 15.38
N TYR A 744 8.45 -22.53 14.95
CA TYR A 744 7.54 -23.43 14.22
C TYR A 744 6.35 -23.87 15.06
N LEU A 745 6.58 -24.18 16.34
CA LEU A 745 5.51 -24.56 17.26
C LEU A 745 4.54 -23.39 17.52
N ALA A 746 5.05 -22.18 17.68
CA ALA A 746 4.24 -20.98 17.84
C ALA A 746 3.40 -20.71 16.58
N MET A 747 4.01 -20.67 15.40
CA MET A 747 3.28 -20.49 14.14
C MET A 747 2.16 -21.52 13.99
N SER A 748 2.44 -22.82 14.21
CA SER A 748 1.42 -23.87 14.11
C SER A 748 0.30 -23.76 15.16
N LYS A 749 0.61 -23.32 16.38
CA LYS A 749 -0.33 -23.18 17.51
C LYS A 749 -1.30 -21.99 17.35
N TYR A 750 -0.88 -20.92 16.66
CA TYR A 750 -1.65 -19.67 16.60
C TYR A 750 -2.29 -19.40 15.24
N THR A 751 -2.10 -20.26 14.24
CA THR A 751 -2.67 -20.05 12.88
C THR A 751 -3.71 -21.11 12.52
N HIS A 752 -4.94 -20.94 12.98
CA HIS A 752 -6.01 -21.94 12.84
C HIS A 752 -7.19 -21.48 11.98
N SER A 753 -7.59 -20.22 12.09
CA SER A 753 -8.74 -19.67 11.38
C SER A 753 -8.40 -19.26 9.94
N TYR A 754 -9.43 -19.01 9.14
CA TYR A 754 -9.31 -18.50 7.78
C TYR A 754 -8.46 -17.21 7.73
N ASP A 755 -8.83 -16.22 8.54
CA ASP A 755 -8.18 -14.91 8.53
C ASP A 755 -6.72 -14.98 9.05
N GLU A 756 -6.43 -15.85 10.02
CA GLU A 756 -5.06 -16.08 10.50
C GLU A 756 -4.17 -16.73 9.43
N ILE A 757 -4.72 -17.66 8.64
CA ILE A 757 -4.01 -18.23 7.50
C ILE A 757 -3.80 -17.16 6.44
N CYS A 758 -4.80 -16.33 6.12
CA CYS A 758 -4.62 -15.20 5.22
C CYS A 758 -3.48 -14.27 5.69
N GLN A 759 -3.45 -13.91 6.97
CA GLN A 759 -2.38 -13.11 7.57
C GLN A 759 -1.00 -13.80 7.49
N LEU A 760 -0.94 -15.13 7.65
CA LEU A 760 0.31 -15.88 7.45
C LEU A 760 0.77 -15.83 5.99
N LEU A 761 -0.16 -15.91 5.03
CA LEU A 761 0.16 -15.84 3.61
C LEU A 761 0.65 -14.45 3.19
N THR A 762 0.16 -13.37 3.82
CA THR A 762 0.63 -12.01 3.49
C THR A 762 2.10 -11.79 3.84
N VAL A 763 2.62 -12.49 4.86
CA VAL A 763 4.04 -12.41 5.27
C VAL A 763 4.95 -13.39 4.51
N ALA A 764 4.35 -14.32 3.76
CA ALA A 764 5.03 -15.30 2.93
C ALA A 764 4.63 -15.18 1.46
N PRO A 765 4.82 -14.01 0.82
CA PRO A 765 4.49 -13.82 -0.60
C PRO A 765 5.38 -14.70 -1.49
N GLU A 766 4.92 -14.99 -2.71
CA GLU A 766 5.67 -15.80 -3.67
C GLU A 766 7.04 -15.18 -4.03
N SER A 767 7.13 -13.84 -4.02
CA SER A 767 8.38 -13.09 -4.18
C SER A 767 9.43 -13.43 -3.11
N HIS A 768 9.00 -13.86 -1.93
CA HIS A 768 9.84 -14.25 -0.79
C HIS A 768 9.99 -15.77 -0.66
N ALA A 769 9.83 -16.50 -1.77
CA ALA A 769 9.81 -17.95 -1.85
C ALA A 769 8.59 -18.64 -1.22
N GLY A 770 7.50 -17.89 -0.99
CA GLY A 770 6.24 -18.44 -0.49
C GLY A 770 6.43 -19.22 0.81
N LEU A 771 5.85 -20.43 0.86
CA LEU A 771 5.90 -21.30 2.04
C LEU A 771 7.25 -21.99 2.27
N PHE A 772 8.28 -21.74 1.46
CA PHE A 772 9.56 -22.45 1.52
C PHE A 772 10.16 -22.46 2.95
N TYR A 773 10.29 -21.30 3.60
CA TYR A 773 10.89 -21.21 4.94
C TYR A 773 10.04 -21.87 6.04
N ILE A 774 8.72 -21.95 5.83
CA ILE A 774 7.82 -22.70 6.70
C ILE A 774 8.01 -24.21 6.46
N ALA A 775 8.10 -24.63 5.20
CA ALA A 775 8.29 -26.03 4.80
C ALA A 775 9.66 -26.60 5.20
N LEU A 776 10.69 -25.77 5.41
CA LEU A 776 11.96 -26.21 5.99
C LEU A 776 11.79 -26.89 7.37
N GLY A 777 10.71 -26.57 8.09
CA GLY A 777 10.36 -27.22 9.34
C GLY A 777 10.08 -28.74 9.20
N LEU A 778 9.74 -29.22 8.00
CA LEU A 778 9.61 -30.66 7.68
C LEU A 778 10.93 -31.42 7.83
N PHE A 779 12.07 -30.72 7.76
CA PHE A 779 13.41 -31.29 7.89
C PHE A 779 14.04 -31.01 9.27
N HIS A 780 13.26 -30.50 10.22
CA HIS A 780 13.74 -30.20 11.56
C HIS A 780 14.18 -31.47 12.31
N LYS A 781 15.18 -31.35 13.18
CA LYS A 781 15.73 -32.48 13.97
C LYS A 781 14.68 -33.08 14.90
N ASP A 782 13.88 -32.23 15.52
CA ASP A 782 12.79 -32.62 16.41
C ASP A 782 11.59 -33.19 15.61
N LYS A 783 11.11 -34.37 16.02
CA LYS A 783 9.94 -35.04 15.43
C LYS A 783 8.65 -34.25 15.67
N ASP A 784 8.51 -33.62 16.82
CA ASP A 784 7.28 -32.90 17.17
C ASP A 784 7.09 -31.68 16.26
N VAL A 785 8.18 -30.98 15.95
CA VAL A 785 8.18 -29.86 14.99
C VAL A 785 7.74 -30.34 13.61
N ARG A 786 8.30 -31.46 13.12
CA ARG A 786 7.94 -32.00 11.81
C ARG A 786 6.43 -32.31 11.73
N LEU A 787 5.86 -32.90 12.77
CA LEU A 787 4.42 -33.19 12.84
C LEU A 787 3.59 -31.90 12.87
N LYS A 788 3.98 -30.92 13.68
CA LYS A 788 3.26 -29.64 13.78
C LYS A 788 3.31 -28.81 12.50
N VAL A 789 4.40 -28.91 11.73
CA VAL A 789 4.52 -28.28 10.41
C VAL A 789 3.66 -29.01 9.38
N VAL A 790 3.55 -30.35 9.44
CA VAL A 790 2.58 -31.11 8.63
C VAL A 790 1.15 -30.63 8.93
N ASP A 791 0.75 -30.55 10.20
CA ASP A 791 -0.58 -30.06 10.60
C ASP A 791 -0.86 -28.62 10.09
N LEU A 792 0.15 -27.76 10.08
CA LEU A 792 0.04 -26.39 9.57
C LEU A 792 -0.11 -26.37 8.05
N LEU A 793 0.74 -27.11 7.32
CA LEU A 793 0.69 -27.19 5.87
C LEU A 793 -0.59 -27.84 5.35
N GLU A 794 -1.15 -28.80 6.09
CA GLU A 794 -2.45 -29.39 5.79
C GLU A 794 -3.56 -28.34 5.83
N ARG A 795 -3.66 -27.57 6.92
CA ARG A 795 -4.60 -26.43 7.04
C ARG A 795 -4.44 -25.43 5.90
N ILE A 796 -3.20 -25.05 5.59
CA ILE A 796 -2.92 -24.13 4.47
C ILE A 796 -3.38 -24.74 3.14
N SER A 797 -3.21 -26.04 2.94
CA SER A 797 -3.62 -26.70 1.69
C SER A 797 -5.13 -26.80 1.50
N GLU A 798 -5.90 -26.82 2.60
CA GLU A 798 -7.37 -26.82 2.61
C GLU A 798 -7.96 -25.42 2.49
N HIS A 799 -7.20 -24.39 2.86
CA HIS A 799 -7.61 -23.00 2.74
C HIS A 799 -7.75 -22.54 1.28
N GLU A 800 -8.76 -21.73 1.01
CA GLU A 800 -9.09 -21.15 -0.30
C GLU A 800 -7.91 -20.49 -1.02
N ALA A 801 -7.28 -19.48 -0.40
CA ALA A 801 -6.03 -18.91 -0.87
C ALA A 801 -4.82 -19.86 -0.71
N GLY A 802 -4.65 -20.46 0.48
CA GLY A 802 -3.49 -21.26 0.83
C GLY A 802 -3.20 -22.46 -0.08
N ARG A 803 -4.23 -23.06 -0.71
CA ARG A 803 -4.05 -24.13 -1.70
C ARG A 803 -3.18 -23.71 -2.88
N HIS A 804 -3.16 -22.42 -3.23
CA HIS A 804 -2.32 -21.88 -4.31
C HIS A 804 -0.86 -21.79 -3.88
N TRP A 805 -0.59 -21.33 -2.66
CA TRP A 805 0.75 -21.33 -2.06
C TRP A 805 1.29 -22.75 -1.85
N TRP A 806 0.43 -23.67 -1.42
CA TRP A 806 0.75 -25.10 -1.32
C TRP A 806 1.16 -25.70 -2.66
N LYS A 807 0.48 -25.32 -3.76
CA LYS A 807 0.88 -25.73 -5.12
C LYS A 807 2.27 -25.20 -5.49
N GLY A 808 2.66 -24.03 -4.99
CA GLY A 808 4.00 -23.45 -5.17
C GLY A 808 5.15 -24.21 -4.51
N LEU A 809 4.88 -25.06 -3.51
CA LEU A 809 5.93 -25.87 -2.88
C LEU A 809 6.60 -26.84 -3.87
N SER A 810 7.91 -27.05 -3.68
CA SER A 810 8.69 -27.96 -4.49
C SER A 810 8.23 -29.41 -4.32
N ARG A 811 8.53 -30.25 -5.31
CA ARG A 811 8.24 -31.70 -5.24
C ARG A 811 8.94 -32.36 -4.05
N PHE A 812 10.13 -31.87 -3.69
CA PHE A 812 10.91 -32.40 -2.58
C PHE A 812 10.21 -32.16 -1.23
N GLU A 813 9.72 -30.95 -0.99
CA GLU A 813 8.97 -30.60 0.23
C GLU A 813 7.66 -31.39 0.31
N LYS A 814 6.92 -31.48 -0.80
CA LYS A 814 5.68 -32.27 -0.87
C LYS A 814 5.90 -33.75 -0.55
N LEU A 815 7.00 -34.35 -1.05
CA LEU A 815 7.35 -35.74 -0.73
C LEU A 815 7.67 -35.92 0.75
N ALA A 816 8.40 -34.98 1.36
CA ALA A 816 8.68 -35.01 2.79
C ALA A 816 7.38 -34.92 3.61
N TYR A 817 6.47 -34.01 3.25
CA TYR A 817 5.15 -33.89 3.85
C TYR A 817 4.37 -35.21 3.79
N PHE A 818 4.20 -35.80 2.60
CA PHE A 818 3.43 -37.05 2.46
C PHE A 818 4.06 -38.22 3.22
N ARG A 819 5.39 -38.28 3.27
CA ARG A 819 6.10 -39.30 4.04
C ARG A 819 5.83 -39.16 5.53
N ILE A 820 6.04 -37.97 6.10
CA ILE A 820 5.85 -37.72 7.53
C ILE A 820 4.38 -37.92 7.93
N LYS A 821 3.44 -37.46 7.09
CA LYS A 821 2.01 -37.67 7.31
C LYS A 821 1.64 -39.16 7.36
N ARG A 822 2.13 -39.95 6.39
CA ARG A 822 1.89 -41.40 6.36
C ARG A 822 2.50 -42.12 7.57
N GLU A 823 3.71 -41.73 7.98
CA GLU A 823 4.36 -42.26 9.18
C GLU A 823 3.53 -41.94 10.43
N ALA A 824 3.02 -40.71 10.56
CA ALA A 824 2.17 -40.30 11.67
C ALA A 824 0.82 -41.03 11.70
N GLU A 825 0.15 -41.17 10.55
CA GLU A 825 -1.11 -41.93 10.43
C GLU A 825 -0.92 -43.41 10.77
N ALA A 826 0.20 -44.02 10.35
CA ALA A 826 0.52 -45.40 10.67
C ALA A 826 0.77 -45.58 12.18
N GLU A 827 1.50 -44.66 12.81
CA GLU A 827 1.70 -44.67 14.27
C GLU A 827 0.39 -44.47 15.04
N MET A 828 -0.50 -43.58 14.56
CA MET A 828 -1.83 -43.38 15.15
C MET A 828 -2.70 -44.63 15.03
N ARG A 829 -2.73 -45.28 13.85
CA ARG A 829 -3.45 -46.55 13.67
C ARG A 829 -2.88 -47.67 14.55
N GLY A 830 -1.55 -47.74 14.69
CA GLY A 830 -0.90 -48.68 15.59
C GLY A 830 -1.20 -48.44 17.07
N ARG A 831 -1.42 -47.18 17.48
CA ARG A 831 -1.84 -46.82 18.85
C ARG A 831 -3.33 -47.05 19.11
N MET A 832 -4.19 -46.96 18.09
CA MET A 832 -5.62 -47.24 18.18
C MET A 832 -5.95 -48.75 18.05
N GLY A 833 -4.98 -49.58 17.67
CA GLY A 833 -5.09 -51.04 17.64
C GLY A 833 -4.80 -51.70 18.99
N VAL A 834 -5.76 -51.63 19.91
CA VAL A 834 -5.90 -52.60 21.01
C VAL A 834 -7.21 -53.35 20.76
N GLY A 835 -7.11 -54.64 20.42
CA GLY A 835 -8.25 -55.55 20.23
C GLY A 835 -8.17 -56.34 18.93
N GLU A 836 -7.24 -57.28 18.85
CA GLU A 836 -7.05 -58.20 17.70
C GLU A 836 -8.05 -59.37 17.68
N ASP A 837 -9.22 -59.25 18.34
CA ASP A 837 -10.18 -60.37 18.52
C ASP A 837 -11.55 -60.22 17.84
N ASP A 838 -11.87 -59.11 17.16
CA ASP A 838 -13.23 -58.92 16.57
C ASP A 838 -13.28 -58.90 15.02
N VAL A 839 -12.16 -59.18 14.35
CA VAL A 839 -12.07 -59.10 12.88
C VAL A 839 -12.42 -60.43 12.17
N LEU A 840 -12.58 -61.53 12.90
CA LEU A 840 -12.96 -62.82 12.32
C LEU A 840 -14.48 -63.02 12.16
N GLY A 841 -15.32 -62.16 12.78
CA GLY A 841 -16.79 -62.27 12.68
C GLY A 841 -17.42 -61.59 11.46
N ILE A 842 -16.78 -60.56 10.88
CA ILE A 842 -17.41 -59.70 9.87
C ILE A 842 -17.05 -60.10 8.42
N MET A 843 -16.04 -60.94 8.23
CA MET A 843 -15.62 -61.37 6.88
C MET A 843 -16.42 -62.55 6.29
N VAL A 844 -17.31 -63.19 7.05
CA VAL A 844 -18.09 -64.35 6.54
C VAL A 844 -19.41 -63.92 5.86
N ASP A 845 -20.01 -62.79 6.24
CA ASP A 845 -21.34 -62.40 5.71
C ASP A 845 -21.33 -61.51 4.46
N ARG A 846 -20.16 -61.03 3.99
CA ARG A 846 -20.08 -60.20 2.77
C ARG A 846 -19.75 -60.96 1.48
N ARG A 847 -19.71 -62.29 1.50
CA ARG A 847 -19.53 -63.11 0.29
C ARG A 847 -20.82 -63.67 -0.30
N ILE A 848 -21.98 -63.35 0.28
CA ILE A 848 -23.28 -63.69 -0.30
C ILE A 848 -24.20 -62.47 -0.17
N SER A 849 -24.06 -61.49 -1.06
CA SER A 849 -25.11 -60.56 -1.55
C SER A 849 -24.54 -59.66 -2.63
#